data_AF-A0A521B180-F1
#
_entry.id   AF-A0A521B180-F1
#
_cell.length_a   1.000
_cell.length_b   1.000
_cell.length_c   1.000
_cell.angle_alpha   90.00
_cell.angle_beta   90.00
_cell.angle_gamma   90.00
#
_symmetry.space_group_name_H-M   'P 1'
#
loop_
_entity.id
_entity.type
_entity.pdbx_description
1 polymer ?
#
loop_
_entity_poly.entity_id
_entity_poly.type
_entity_poly.pdbx_seq_one_letter_code
_entity_poly.pdbx_strand_id
1 'polypeptide(L)'
;MLAFMGIRSNNIMNHKLSINQKMWITASLISIMFLLLLFFFNRTLSKSENIGISNASEVMYEDQKDKVKVATHSMALSLGEIIKSEQDDQQQLEIIRGAVDPIRFESDQSGYFFVYHKTTVVALPPKKELIGNDLSDSKDTQGIYFVRELYKEAKNGGGFVDYVFPKPGAGDQPKIGYAEMIPGTDYWIGTGVYLDNIATTRAHIEEQIGEAVRSQNLIMYLFVVPLFLGILVALFFISRSIVIPLRKVSENLSDAANQVSSASAMVSQSGQSLAEGSTQQAASIQETSASLSELNSKTHENSENARRADHFMQETNTVIESADQEMKNLAISMTQISESSNEIHRIIKTIDDIAFQTNLLALNAAVEAARAGDAGAGFAVVASEVRSLAVRAAESARNTTQLIDTTSKRIQEGEESAERTKVAFSQIQDSSSKVADIIAEISTASEEQANGIEQISTAVNEMNTVTQQNTATAEEAAGSSEEMAAQAKEMENMAVELSLVVNGNQNQSALKTSFSPSLKSFAPGKKSWALRSFLILLFATFGLAKAQTVKIGGFVSSETYFDSKEGIASRESNVLLFSKKPMYDNLGNDLTDVRSFHMVSFNSRLRASVSEVEAFGAKSSAVIEFDFLGTGESFVNMPRMRHAYVNLDWEKSSLLMGQYWHPMFNPICFPQVMGWGGAAPVNVLSRNNQVRFTYQLSPSVSANISALSHRDFTSNGPDGYSSKYIRNSGIPEMNLHMEYKNESIMAGFTSGFKSIKPRTVTPAGYKTDETLQSWHANAFITYTSKKIHAKFTTIYGQNMTNFLMIGGYAEKSVQPEKITYTNLTTSSYWTEISSRGEKFKAALFAGYTINHGASETIIGSTPVFYGRGTDIASIYRIAPRITFKNGPLLWGLEYTWTSAAYGTPDIKGKVRNTEDVSMYRIQIAAIYTF
;
A
#
# COMPACT_ATOMS: atom_id res chain seq x y z
N MET A 1 -15.45 -46.59 -5.15
CA MET A 1 -15.43 -47.57 -4.04
C MET A 1 -15.72 -46.95 -2.66
N LEU A 2 -15.67 -45.62 -2.47
CA LEU A 2 -16.02 -44.95 -1.20
C LEU A 2 -17.50 -44.50 -1.06
N ALA A 3 -18.37 -44.87 -1.99
CA ALA A 3 -19.81 -44.54 -1.94
C ALA A 3 -20.70 -45.69 -1.42
N PHE A 4 -20.13 -46.80 -0.96
CA PHE A 4 -20.88 -48.02 -0.57
C PHE A 4 -20.96 -48.29 0.94
N MET A 5 -20.48 -47.37 1.79
CA MET A 5 -20.51 -47.53 3.25
C MET A 5 -21.27 -46.36 3.89
N GLY A 6 -22.60 -46.44 3.88
CA GLY A 6 -23.49 -45.46 4.51
C GLY A 6 -23.24 -45.32 6.01
N ILE A 7 -22.40 -44.35 6.38
CA ILE A 7 -22.22 -43.89 7.76
C ILE A 7 -22.68 -42.43 7.82
N ARG A 8 -23.71 -42.19 8.63
CA ARG A 8 -24.21 -40.85 8.96
C ARG A 8 -23.09 -40.00 9.55
N SER A 9 -22.85 -38.85 8.93
CA SER A 9 -22.04 -37.75 9.45
C SER A 9 -22.71 -37.16 10.69
N ASN A 10 -22.27 -37.57 11.88
CA ASN A 10 -22.26 -36.74 13.08
C ASN A 10 -21.33 -37.39 14.11
N ASN A 11 -20.43 -36.60 14.70
CA ASN A 11 -19.38 -36.98 15.65
C ASN A 11 -18.19 -37.76 15.06
N ILE A 12 -17.29 -37.04 14.40
CA ILE A 12 -15.88 -37.44 14.38
C ILE A 12 -15.05 -36.26 14.93
N MET A 13 -14.82 -36.28 16.24
CA MET A 13 -13.60 -35.71 16.82
C MET A 13 -12.42 -36.45 16.17
N ASN A 14 -12.01 -36.00 15.00
CA ASN A 14 -10.87 -36.56 14.29
C ASN A 14 -9.62 -36.24 15.10
N HIS A 15 -8.90 -37.28 15.50
CA HIS A 15 -7.53 -37.19 16.00
C HIS A 15 -6.66 -36.48 14.95
N LYS A 16 -6.62 -35.15 15.00
CA LYS A 16 -5.75 -34.33 14.13
C LYS A 16 -4.33 -34.55 14.60
N LEU A 17 -3.57 -35.36 13.85
CA LEU A 17 -2.12 -35.43 13.97
C LEU A 17 -1.55 -34.01 13.91
N SER A 18 -0.66 -33.66 14.85
CA SER A 18 0.01 -32.36 14.85
C SER A 18 0.83 -32.18 13.57
N ILE A 19 1.12 -30.94 13.20
CA ILE A 19 1.99 -30.63 12.05
C ILE A 19 3.33 -31.38 12.16
N ASN A 20 3.88 -31.48 13.38
CA ASN A 20 5.08 -32.26 13.67
C ASN A 20 4.90 -33.75 13.35
N GLN A 21 3.79 -34.37 13.76
CA GLN A 21 3.54 -35.79 13.50
C GLN A 21 3.38 -36.09 12.00
N LYS A 22 2.67 -35.22 11.27
CA LYS A 22 2.51 -35.35 9.81
C LYS A 22 3.85 -35.28 9.08
N MET A 23 4.73 -34.38 9.49
CA MET A 23 6.07 -34.22 8.92
C MET A 23 6.95 -35.46 9.07
N TRP A 24 6.95 -36.09 10.26
CA TRP A 24 7.70 -37.32 10.51
C TRP A 24 7.17 -38.52 9.72
N ILE A 25 5.86 -38.61 9.51
CA ILE A 25 5.25 -39.63 8.65
C ILE A 25 5.71 -39.44 7.19
N THR A 26 5.68 -38.21 6.68
CA THR A 26 6.14 -37.92 5.31
C THR A 26 7.63 -38.24 5.13
N ALA A 27 8.48 -37.88 6.08
CA ALA A 27 9.92 -38.20 6.04
C ALA A 27 10.16 -39.73 6.01
N SER A 28 9.35 -40.49 6.76
CA SER A 28 9.42 -41.96 6.78
C SER A 28 9.02 -42.57 5.44
N LEU A 29 7.95 -42.07 4.80
CA LEU A 29 7.51 -42.53 3.49
C LEU A 29 8.54 -42.25 2.39
N ILE A 30 9.15 -41.07 2.39
CA ILE A 30 10.22 -40.71 1.44
C ILE A 30 11.43 -41.63 1.63
N SER A 31 11.76 -41.98 2.87
CA SER A 31 12.86 -42.90 3.18
C SER A 31 12.61 -44.32 2.65
N ILE A 32 11.39 -44.84 2.81
CA ILE A 32 11.01 -46.15 2.28
C ILE A 32 11.08 -46.16 0.75
N MET A 33 10.54 -45.12 0.10
CA MET A 33 10.57 -45.00 -1.36
C MET A 33 12.01 -44.93 -1.90
N PHE A 34 12.90 -44.20 -1.22
CA PHE A 34 14.31 -44.10 -1.59
C PHE A 34 15.04 -45.44 -1.53
N LEU A 35 14.83 -46.21 -0.46
CA LEU A 35 15.42 -47.55 -0.31
C LEU A 35 14.91 -48.52 -1.39
N LEU A 36 13.63 -48.46 -1.74
CA LEU A 36 13.06 -49.25 -2.82
C LEU A 36 13.70 -48.91 -4.18
N LEU A 37 13.86 -47.62 -4.50
CA LEU A 37 14.49 -47.19 -5.75
C LEU A 37 15.94 -47.68 -5.86
N LEU A 38 16.73 -47.57 -4.78
CA LEU A 38 18.10 -48.09 -4.76
C LEU A 38 18.14 -49.61 -4.97
N PHE A 39 17.20 -50.35 -4.35
CA PHE A 39 17.10 -51.80 -4.51
C PHE A 39 16.79 -52.20 -5.97
N PHE A 40 15.77 -51.58 -6.59
CA PHE A 40 15.38 -51.89 -7.96
C PHE A 40 16.46 -51.51 -8.98
N PHE A 41 17.16 -50.39 -8.76
CA PHE A 41 18.23 -49.96 -9.64
C PHE A 41 19.42 -50.93 -9.62
N ASN A 42 19.89 -51.32 -8.42
CA ASN A 42 20.95 -52.32 -8.28
C ASN A 42 20.59 -53.64 -8.95
N ARG A 43 19.34 -54.11 -8.74
CA ARG A 43 18.85 -55.33 -9.39
C ARG A 43 18.87 -55.24 -10.91
N THR A 44 18.55 -54.07 -11.47
CA THR A 44 18.52 -53.86 -12.93
C THR A 44 19.92 -53.88 -13.52
N LEU A 45 20.91 -53.23 -12.88
CA LEU A 45 22.30 -53.23 -13.34
C LEU A 45 22.93 -54.62 -13.30
N SER A 46 22.74 -55.37 -12.20
CA SER A 46 23.23 -56.75 -12.13
C SER A 46 22.57 -57.67 -13.17
N LYS A 47 21.31 -57.40 -13.54
CA LYS A 47 20.66 -58.15 -14.62
C LYS A 47 21.29 -57.82 -15.98
N SER A 48 21.61 -56.55 -16.24
CA SER A 48 22.26 -56.12 -17.48
C SER A 48 23.67 -56.71 -17.64
N GLU A 49 24.44 -56.81 -16.56
CA GLU A 49 25.75 -57.49 -16.50
C GLU A 49 25.64 -58.94 -16.96
N ASN A 50 24.73 -59.70 -16.36
CA ASN A 50 24.52 -61.12 -16.67
C ASN A 50 24.09 -61.35 -18.13
N ILE A 51 23.23 -60.47 -18.68
CA ILE A 51 22.81 -60.54 -20.09
C ILE A 51 23.99 -60.23 -21.03
N GLY A 52 24.80 -59.23 -20.69
CA GLY A 52 25.99 -58.86 -21.48
C GLY A 52 27.00 -60.00 -21.60
N ILE A 53 27.29 -60.68 -20.49
CA ILE A 53 28.22 -61.83 -20.43
C ILE A 53 27.69 -63.02 -21.24
N SER A 54 26.39 -63.31 -21.13
CA SER A 54 25.77 -64.43 -21.85
C SER A 54 25.82 -64.23 -23.37
N ASN A 55 25.45 -63.03 -23.85
CA ASN A 55 25.46 -62.73 -25.28
C ASN A 55 26.88 -62.75 -25.87
N ALA A 56 27.87 -62.26 -25.13
CA ALA A 56 29.26 -62.31 -25.58
C ALA A 56 29.75 -63.75 -25.77
N SER A 57 29.40 -64.65 -24.84
CA SER A 57 29.80 -66.06 -24.89
C SER A 57 29.21 -66.80 -26.10
N GLU A 58 27.96 -66.52 -26.43
CA GLU A 58 27.26 -67.15 -27.57
C GLU A 58 27.82 -66.68 -28.91
N VAL A 59 28.03 -65.36 -29.07
CA VAL A 59 28.62 -64.79 -30.29
C VAL A 59 30.04 -65.32 -30.53
N MET A 60 30.84 -65.45 -29.46
CA MET A 60 32.19 -65.99 -29.56
C MET A 60 32.24 -67.46 -29.99
N TYR A 61 31.27 -68.27 -29.55
CA TYR A 61 31.18 -69.67 -29.94
C TYR A 61 30.87 -69.84 -31.43
N GLU A 62 29.92 -69.06 -31.95
CA GLU A 62 29.59 -69.08 -33.39
C GLU A 62 30.73 -68.52 -34.24
N ASP A 63 31.43 -67.47 -33.80
CA ASP A 63 32.61 -66.93 -34.50
C ASP A 63 33.73 -67.99 -34.65
N GLN A 64 33.96 -68.80 -33.61
CA GLN A 64 34.92 -69.90 -33.67
C GLN A 64 34.49 -70.99 -34.67
N LYS A 65 33.20 -71.31 -34.77
CA LYS A 65 32.67 -72.26 -35.77
C LYS A 65 32.89 -71.75 -37.20
N ASP A 66 32.56 -70.49 -37.46
CA ASP A 66 32.75 -69.88 -38.77
C ASP A 66 34.23 -69.85 -39.16
N LYS A 67 35.12 -69.50 -38.22
CA LYS A 67 36.57 -69.53 -38.42
C LYS A 67 37.07 -70.90 -38.88
N VAL A 68 36.70 -71.97 -38.17
CA VAL A 68 37.13 -73.35 -38.46
C VAL A 68 36.57 -73.83 -39.80
N LYS A 69 35.31 -73.52 -40.10
CA LYS A 69 34.68 -73.88 -41.37
C LYS A 69 35.37 -73.18 -42.55
N VAL A 70 35.56 -71.87 -42.48
CA VAL A 70 36.22 -71.10 -43.55
C VAL A 70 37.66 -71.56 -43.77
N ALA A 71 38.39 -71.84 -42.69
CA ALA A 71 39.75 -72.35 -42.76
C ALA A 71 39.82 -73.73 -43.43
N THR A 72 38.93 -74.65 -43.06
CA THR A 72 38.84 -76.00 -43.66
C THR A 72 38.49 -75.92 -45.13
N HIS A 73 37.48 -75.12 -45.49
CA HIS A 73 36.99 -74.99 -46.85
C HIS A 73 38.04 -74.41 -47.79
N SER A 74 38.71 -73.35 -47.34
CA SER A 74 39.78 -72.72 -48.10
C SER A 74 40.94 -73.69 -48.36
N MET A 75 41.30 -74.50 -47.37
CA MET A 75 42.36 -75.50 -47.50
C MET A 75 41.93 -76.69 -48.36
N ALA A 76 40.70 -77.17 -48.22
CA ALA A 76 40.14 -78.25 -49.03
C ALA A 76 40.14 -77.88 -50.51
N LEU A 77 39.68 -76.68 -50.87
CA LEU A 77 39.71 -76.17 -52.24
C LEU A 77 41.14 -76.03 -52.77
N SER A 78 42.04 -75.47 -51.97
CA SER A 78 43.44 -75.27 -52.36
C SER A 78 44.13 -76.61 -52.64
N LEU A 79 43.97 -77.59 -51.74
CA LEU A 79 44.51 -78.93 -51.92
C LEU A 79 43.89 -79.63 -53.13
N GLY A 80 42.57 -79.57 -53.28
CA GLY A 80 41.85 -80.18 -54.40
C GLY A 80 42.33 -79.68 -55.76
N GLU A 81 42.64 -78.38 -55.90
CA GLU A 81 43.18 -77.84 -57.15
C GLU A 81 44.64 -78.23 -57.38
N ILE A 82 45.48 -78.25 -56.33
CA ILE A 82 46.91 -78.60 -56.44
C ILE A 82 47.09 -80.08 -56.84
N ILE A 83 46.28 -80.99 -56.30
CA ILE A 83 46.42 -82.45 -56.54
C ILE A 83 45.70 -82.93 -57.82
N LYS A 84 44.87 -82.09 -58.43
CA LYS A 84 44.01 -82.42 -59.58
C LYS A 84 44.76 -82.95 -60.81
N SER A 85 46.00 -82.51 -61.02
CA SER A 85 46.82 -82.93 -62.17
C SER A 85 47.72 -84.13 -61.88
N GLU A 86 47.78 -84.60 -60.63
CA GLU A 86 48.63 -85.70 -60.22
C GLU A 86 47.83 -87.01 -60.18
N GLN A 87 48.31 -88.08 -60.82
CA GLN A 87 47.63 -89.37 -60.87
C GLN A 87 48.29 -90.44 -59.99
N ASP A 88 49.48 -90.17 -59.45
CA ASP A 88 50.13 -91.04 -58.47
C ASP A 88 49.64 -90.75 -57.05
N ASP A 89 48.95 -91.74 -56.46
CA ASP A 89 48.46 -91.69 -55.08
C ASP A 89 49.57 -91.38 -54.06
N GLN A 90 50.80 -91.87 -54.26
CA GLN A 90 51.90 -91.55 -53.34
C GLN A 90 52.30 -90.09 -53.42
N GLN A 91 52.32 -89.53 -54.63
CA GLN A 91 52.73 -88.16 -54.89
C GLN A 91 51.65 -87.16 -54.41
N GLN A 92 50.36 -87.51 -54.54
CA GLN A 92 49.26 -86.76 -53.92
C GLN A 92 49.37 -86.72 -52.39
N LEU A 93 49.71 -87.83 -51.74
CA LEU A 93 49.90 -87.90 -50.29
C LEU A 93 51.06 -87.02 -49.80
N GLU A 94 52.17 -86.97 -50.54
CA GLU A 94 53.30 -86.09 -50.20
C GLU A 94 52.92 -84.60 -50.31
N ILE A 95 52.18 -84.21 -51.35
CA ILE A 95 51.69 -82.83 -51.53
C ILE A 95 50.76 -82.44 -50.38
N ILE A 96 49.78 -83.29 -50.06
CA ILE A 96 48.83 -83.05 -48.96
C ILE A 96 49.59 -82.86 -47.64
N ARG A 97 50.51 -83.77 -47.31
CA ARG A 97 51.31 -83.69 -46.08
C ARG A 97 52.18 -82.43 -46.06
N GLY A 98 52.87 -82.12 -47.15
CA GLY A 98 53.73 -80.93 -47.26
C GLY A 98 52.96 -79.62 -47.07
N ALA A 99 51.71 -79.57 -47.51
CA ALA A 99 50.85 -78.40 -47.35
C ALA A 99 50.29 -78.23 -45.93
N VAL A 100 49.86 -79.31 -45.27
CA VAL A 100 49.15 -79.21 -43.97
C VAL A 100 50.03 -79.36 -42.74
N ASP A 101 51.15 -80.10 -42.82
CA ASP A 101 52.05 -80.35 -41.68
C ASP A 101 52.62 -79.09 -41.00
N PRO A 102 53.12 -78.08 -41.75
CA PRO A 102 53.75 -76.90 -41.14
C PRO A 102 52.74 -75.90 -40.57
N ILE A 103 51.44 -76.06 -40.85
CA ILE A 103 50.45 -75.05 -40.49
C ILE A 103 50.04 -75.20 -39.02
N ARG A 104 50.28 -74.14 -38.24
CA ARG A 104 49.71 -73.92 -36.90
C ARG A 104 49.15 -72.51 -36.81
N PHE A 105 47.84 -72.37 -36.59
CA PHE A 105 47.13 -71.08 -36.76
C PHE A 105 46.47 -70.53 -35.49
N GLU A 106 46.53 -71.23 -34.36
CA GLU A 106 46.17 -70.64 -33.07
C GLU A 106 47.39 -70.03 -32.38
N SER A 107 47.17 -69.03 -31.54
CA SER A 107 48.25 -68.33 -30.79
C SER A 107 49.03 -69.27 -29.88
N ASP A 108 48.37 -70.31 -29.35
CA ASP A 108 48.95 -71.38 -28.56
C ASP A 108 49.52 -72.55 -29.40
N GLN A 109 49.59 -72.39 -30.73
CA GLN A 109 50.03 -73.40 -31.69
C GLN A 109 49.17 -74.68 -31.71
N SER A 110 47.95 -74.65 -31.15
CA SER A 110 47.08 -75.84 -31.03
C SER A 110 46.20 -76.11 -32.26
N GLY A 111 45.99 -75.12 -33.13
CA GLY A 111 45.23 -75.27 -34.37
C GLY A 111 46.05 -75.94 -35.46
N TYR A 112 45.54 -76.98 -36.09
CA TYR A 112 46.20 -77.72 -37.17
C TYR A 112 45.15 -78.39 -38.06
N PHE A 113 45.50 -78.59 -39.32
CA PHE A 113 44.71 -79.40 -40.25
C PHE A 113 45.08 -80.88 -40.13
N PHE A 114 44.10 -81.75 -40.32
CA PHE A 114 44.29 -83.19 -40.40
C PHE A 114 43.57 -83.74 -41.61
N VAL A 115 44.15 -84.75 -42.25
CA VAL A 115 43.62 -85.34 -43.49
C VAL A 115 43.55 -86.84 -43.33
N TYR A 116 42.49 -87.43 -43.86
CA TYR A 116 42.20 -88.86 -43.77
C TYR A 116 41.72 -89.39 -45.12
N HIS A 117 41.99 -90.67 -45.36
CA HIS A 117 41.37 -91.46 -46.41
C HIS A 117 40.41 -92.43 -45.75
N LYS A 118 39.10 -92.26 -45.96
CA LYS A 118 38.06 -92.94 -45.17
C LYS A 118 38.29 -92.71 -43.68
N THR A 119 38.79 -93.70 -42.95
CA THR A 119 39.10 -93.62 -41.52
C THR A 119 40.60 -93.78 -41.23
N THR A 120 41.42 -93.91 -42.26
CA THR A 120 42.88 -94.05 -42.17
C THR A 120 43.56 -92.68 -42.20
N VAL A 121 44.49 -92.44 -41.28
CA VAL A 121 45.20 -91.16 -41.14
C VAL A 121 46.14 -90.93 -42.32
N VAL A 122 45.95 -89.81 -43.03
CA VAL A 122 46.86 -89.37 -44.10
C VAL A 122 47.86 -88.34 -43.57
N ALA A 123 47.37 -87.33 -42.84
CA ALA A 123 48.19 -86.32 -42.19
C ALA A 123 47.58 -85.98 -40.83
N LEU A 124 48.37 -86.10 -39.76
CA LEU A 124 47.98 -85.68 -38.42
C LEU A 124 49.19 -85.04 -37.74
N PRO A 125 49.39 -83.73 -37.93
CA PRO A 125 50.63 -83.05 -37.55
C PRO A 125 51.04 -83.17 -36.06
N PRO A 126 50.14 -83.18 -35.06
CA PRO A 126 50.54 -83.35 -33.66
C PRO A 126 50.84 -84.80 -33.26
N LYS A 127 50.47 -85.79 -34.08
CA LYS A 127 50.65 -87.23 -33.82
C LYS A 127 51.04 -87.96 -35.10
N LYS A 128 52.23 -87.68 -35.61
CA LYS A 128 52.72 -88.24 -36.88
C LYS A 128 52.88 -89.76 -36.83
N GLU A 129 53.04 -90.33 -35.64
CA GLU A 129 53.08 -91.77 -35.39
C GLU A 129 51.78 -92.50 -35.74
N LEU A 130 50.66 -91.78 -35.91
CA LEU A 130 49.37 -92.37 -36.29
C LEU A 130 49.15 -92.43 -37.80
N ILE A 131 50.04 -91.86 -38.61
CA ILE A 131 49.93 -91.85 -40.06
C ILE A 131 49.91 -93.30 -40.60
N GLY A 132 48.90 -93.63 -41.39
CA GLY A 132 48.67 -94.98 -41.94
C GLY A 132 47.82 -95.90 -41.05
N ASN A 133 47.51 -95.51 -39.82
CA ASN A 133 46.62 -96.30 -38.95
C ASN A 133 45.14 -96.00 -39.25
N ASP A 134 44.30 -97.04 -39.15
CA ASP A 134 42.85 -96.88 -39.18
C ASP A 134 42.30 -96.48 -37.81
N LEU A 135 41.60 -95.35 -37.74
CA LEU A 135 41.05 -94.82 -36.49
C LEU A 135 39.52 -94.94 -36.42
N SER A 136 38.92 -95.85 -37.18
CA SER A 136 37.47 -96.02 -37.21
C SER A 136 36.87 -96.36 -35.84
N ASP A 137 37.55 -97.17 -35.03
CA ASP A 137 37.10 -97.55 -33.68
C ASP A 137 37.60 -96.64 -32.55
N SER A 138 38.32 -95.56 -32.88
CA SER A 138 38.82 -94.61 -31.87
C SER A 138 37.68 -93.77 -31.30
N LYS A 139 37.55 -93.78 -29.97
CA LYS A 139 36.59 -92.96 -29.22
C LYS A 139 37.30 -91.85 -28.47
N ASP A 140 36.63 -90.73 -28.30
CA ASP A 140 37.01 -89.76 -27.28
C ASP A 140 36.57 -90.19 -25.86
N THR A 141 36.90 -89.38 -24.86
CA THR A 141 36.54 -89.62 -23.45
C THR A 141 35.03 -89.58 -23.18
N GLN A 142 34.24 -89.07 -24.13
CA GLN A 142 32.77 -89.03 -24.07
C GLN A 142 32.11 -90.17 -24.88
N GLY A 143 32.92 -91.04 -25.50
CA GLY A 143 32.46 -92.20 -26.26
C GLY A 143 32.12 -91.92 -27.73
N ILE A 144 32.41 -90.72 -28.24
CA ILE A 144 32.16 -90.30 -29.63
C ILE A 144 33.24 -90.88 -30.54
N TYR A 145 32.82 -91.55 -31.62
CA TYR A 145 33.71 -92.00 -32.69
C TYR A 145 34.03 -90.84 -33.63
N PHE A 146 34.81 -89.87 -33.16
CA PHE A 146 35.00 -88.58 -33.81
C PHE A 146 35.48 -88.69 -35.27
N VAL A 147 36.31 -89.67 -35.62
CA VAL A 147 36.75 -89.89 -37.02
C VAL A 147 35.61 -90.39 -37.91
N ARG A 148 34.73 -91.27 -37.40
CA ARG A 148 33.55 -91.76 -38.15
C ARG A 148 32.54 -90.66 -38.37
N GLU A 149 32.25 -89.90 -37.32
CA GLU A 149 31.30 -88.79 -37.40
C GLU A 149 31.83 -87.68 -38.31
N LEU A 150 33.10 -87.27 -38.18
CA LEU A 150 33.70 -86.28 -39.08
C LEU A 150 33.75 -86.77 -40.53
N TYR A 151 34.05 -88.05 -40.77
CA TYR A 151 34.03 -88.62 -42.12
C TYR A 151 32.61 -88.61 -42.72
N LYS A 152 31.61 -88.95 -41.92
CA LYS A 152 30.19 -88.91 -42.32
C LYS A 152 29.77 -87.49 -42.67
N GLU A 153 30.10 -86.52 -41.82
CA GLU A 153 29.81 -85.10 -42.07
C GLU A 153 30.55 -84.59 -43.30
N ALA A 154 31.81 -84.98 -43.50
CA ALA A 154 32.57 -84.64 -44.69
C ALA A 154 31.88 -85.12 -45.97
N LYS A 155 31.40 -86.37 -45.99
CA LYS A 155 30.65 -86.93 -47.13
C LYS A 155 29.31 -86.23 -47.40
N ASN A 156 28.69 -85.65 -46.38
CA ASN A 156 27.42 -84.95 -46.49
C ASN A 156 27.57 -83.49 -46.95
N GLY A 157 28.73 -83.09 -47.45
CA GLY A 157 29.00 -81.72 -47.90
C GLY A 157 29.67 -80.84 -46.84
N GLY A 158 30.11 -81.43 -45.73
CA GLY A 158 30.88 -80.81 -44.67
C GLY A 158 30.05 -80.43 -43.44
N GLY A 159 30.55 -80.74 -42.25
CA GLY A 159 29.81 -80.53 -41.00
C GLY A 159 30.69 -80.48 -39.76
N PHE A 160 30.08 -80.06 -38.65
CA PHE A 160 30.74 -79.90 -37.35
C PHE A 160 30.52 -81.13 -36.47
N VAL A 161 31.55 -81.49 -35.71
CA VAL A 161 31.49 -82.52 -34.68
C VAL A 161 32.19 -81.99 -33.44
N ASP A 162 31.49 -82.04 -32.32
CA ASP A 162 32.05 -81.78 -30.99
C ASP A 162 32.62 -83.08 -30.42
N TYR A 163 33.88 -83.06 -30.00
CA TYR A 163 34.56 -84.21 -29.41
C TYR A 163 35.69 -83.75 -28.50
N VAL A 164 36.14 -84.63 -27.61
CA VAL A 164 37.29 -84.35 -26.75
C VAL A 164 38.56 -84.88 -27.42
N PHE A 165 39.59 -84.05 -27.50
CA PHE A 165 40.87 -84.48 -28.08
C PHE A 165 42.06 -83.93 -27.28
N PRO A 166 43.19 -84.65 -27.22
CA PRO A 166 44.39 -84.16 -26.55
C PRO A 166 44.93 -82.88 -27.21
N LYS A 167 44.94 -81.78 -26.46
CA LYS A 167 45.63 -80.53 -26.78
C LYS A 167 47.09 -80.62 -26.32
N PRO A 168 48.08 -80.35 -27.18
CA PRO A 168 49.49 -80.36 -26.78
C PRO A 168 49.73 -79.49 -25.54
N GLY A 169 50.30 -80.07 -24.48
CA GLY A 169 50.60 -79.38 -23.23
C GLY A 169 49.43 -79.15 -22.25
N ALA A 170 48.17 -79.41 -22.66
CA ALA A 170 46.98 -79.13 -21.85
C ALA A 170 46.04 -80.34 -21.62
N GLY A 171 46.41 -81.52 -22.15
CA GLY A 171 45.64 -82.76 -21.97
C GLY A 171 44.36 -82.79 -22.80
N ASP A 172 43.41 -83.65 -22.41
CA ASP A 172 42.13 -83.83 -23.09
C ASP A 172 41.25 -82.58 -22.92
N GLN A 173 40.92 -81.91 -24.03
CA GLN A 173 40.10 -80.69 -24.03
C GLN A 173 38.93 -80.83 -25.02
N PRO A 174 37.76 -80.22 -24.73
CA PRO A 174 36.66 -80.16 -25.68
C PRO A 174 37.08 -79.40 -26.94
N LYS A 175 36.81 -79.99 -28.11
CA LYS A 175 37.18 -79.47 -29.41
C LYS A 175 35.98 -79.53 -30.34
N ILE A 176 35.73 -78.44 -31.05
CA ILE A 176 34.81 -78.44 -32.18
C ILE A 176 35.62 -78.57 -33.46
N GLY A 177 35.39 -79.64 -34.21
CA GLY A 177 36.01 -79.86 -35.50
C GLY A 177 35.02 -79.67 -36.64
N TYR A 178 35.49 -79.13 -37.76
CA TYR A 178 34.77 -79.16 -39.04
C TYR A 178 35.57 -80.03 -40.00
N ALA A 179 34.86 -80.83 -40.80
CA ALA A 179 35.48 -81.67 -41.82
C ALA A 179 34.69 -81.64 -43.12
N GLU A 180 35.38 -81.70 -44.24
CA GLU A 180 34.79 -81.78 -45.59
C GLU A 180 35.68 -82.58 -46.55
N MET A 181 35.10 -83.06 -47.66
CA MET A 181 35.85 -83.74 -48.70
C MET A 181 36.79 -82.76 -49.41
N ILE A 182 38.01 -83.21 -49.72
CA ILE A 182 38.89 -82.50 -50.64
C ILE A 182 38.33 -82.73 -52.06
N PRO A 183 37.91 -81.68 -52.78
CA PRO A 183 37.24 -81.84 -54.06
C PRO A 183 38.07 -82.61 -55.09
N GLY A 184 37.43 -83.55 -55.79
CA GLY A 184 38.10 -84.38 -56.81
C GLY A 184 38.88 -85.58 -56.25
N THR A 185 38.82 -85.85 -54.94
CA THR A 185 39.51 -86.98 -54.31
C THR A 185 38.64 -87.73 -53.29
N ASP A 186 39.11 -88.89 -52.84
CA ASP A 186 38.52 -89.66 -51.73
C ASP A 186 39.06 -89.27 -50.34
N TYR A 187 39.92 -88.24 -50.29
CA TYR A 187 40.47 -87.69 -49.05
C TYR A 187 39.53 -86.64 -48.46
N TRP A 188 39.48 -86.55 -47.15
CA TRP A 188 38.80 -85.47 -46.45
C TRP A 188 39.73 -84.79 -45.48
N ILE A 189 39.55 -83.48 -45.36
CA ILE A 189 40.33 -82.61 -44.47
C ILE A 189 39.42 -82.10 -43.37
N GLY A 190 39.98 -81.98 -42.18
CA GLY A 190 39.33 -81.29 -41.09
C GLY A 190 40.30 -80.40 -40.33
N THR A 191 39.72 -79.46 -39.60
CA THR A 191 40.42 -78.68 -38.59
C THR A 191 39.49 -78.45 -37.40
N GLY A 192 40.01 -77.91 -36.31
CA GLY A 192 39.17 -77.58 -35.17
C GLY A 192 39.85 -76.71 -34.14
N VAL A 193 39.04 -76.07 -33.31
CA VAL A 193 39.47 -75.20 -32.21
C VAL A 193 39.01 -75.78 -30.88
N TYR A 194 39.85 -75.60 -29.86
CA TYR A 194 39.53 -76.05 -28.50
C TYR A 194 38.67 -74.99 -27.79
N LEU A 195 37.60 -75.45 -27.12
CA LEU A 195 36.60 -74.58 -26.50
C LEU A 195 37.09 -73.92 -25.19
N ASP A 196 38.22 -74.37 -24.63
CA ASP A 196 38.87 -73.77 -23.46
C ASP A 196 39.39 -72.34 -23.74
N ASN A 197 39.76 -72.06 -24.99
CA ASN A 197 40.17 -70.73 -25.45
C ASN A 197 39.00 -69.71 -25.34
N ILE A 198 37.76 -70.16 -25.52
CA ILE A 198 36.55 -69.35 -25.33
C ILE A 198 36.31 -69.06 -23.84
N ALA A 199 36.48 -70.07 -22.97
CA ALA A 199 36.29 -69.92 -21.53
C ALA A 199 37.28 -68.92 -20.91
N THR A 200 38.54 -68.94 -21.37
CA THR A 200 39.57 -68.00 -20.91
C THR A 200 39.25 -66.56 -21.31
N THR A 201 38.77 -66.36 -22.53
CA THR A 201 38.40 -65.02 -23.02
C THR A 201 37.11 -64.52 -22.36
N ARG A 202 36.17 -65.42 -22.06
CA ARG A 202 34.96 -65.13 -21.28
C ARG A 202 35.29 -64.57 -19.89
N ALA A 203 36.25 -65.18 -19.17
CA ALA A 203 36.64 -64.70 -17.84
C ALA A 203 37.17 -63.25 -17.86
N HIS A 204 37.88 -62.87 -18.93
CA HIS A 204 38.38 -61.49 -19.08
C HIS A 204 37.25 -60.49 -19.37
N ILE A 205 36.23 -60.90 -20.13
CA ILE A 205 35.03 -60.08 -20.38
C ILE A 205 34.20 -59.92 -19.10
N GLU A 206 34.04 -61.00 -18.31
CA GLU A 206 33.34 -60.96 -17.02
C GLU A 206 34.00 -59.97 -16.05
N GLU A 207 35.33 -59.95 -15.97
CA GLU A 207 36.08 -59.01 -15.13
C GLU A 207 35.88 -57.55 -15.56
N GLN A 208 36.04 -57.24 -16.86
CA GLN A 208 35.89 -55.89 -17.38
C GLN A 208 34.46 -55.32 -17.20
N ILE A 209 33.43 -56.13 -17.45
CA ILE A 209 32.03 -55.72 -17.25
C ILE A 209 31.75 -55.54 -15.74
N GLY A 210 32.23 -56.45 -14.89
CA GLY A 210 32.03 -56.37 -13.45
C GLY A 210 32.67 -55.12 -12.82
N GLU A 211 33.87 -54.73 -13.27
CA GLU A 211 34.51 -53.48 -12.83
C GLU A 211 33.73 -52.24 -13.26
N ALA A 212 33.25 -52.21 -14.51
CA ALA A 212 32.44 -51.09 -15.01
C ALA A 212 31.14 -50.91 -14.23
N VAL A 213 30.44 -52.02 -13.91
CA VAL A 213 29.20 -52.00 -13.11
C VAL A 213 29.46 -51.53 -11.68
N ARG A 214 30.54 -52.00 -11.03
CA ARG A 214 30.93 -51.55 -9.69
C ARG A 214 31.28 -50.06 -9.65
N SER A 215 32.02 -49.57 -10.64
CA SER A 215 32.37 -48.15 -10.76
C SER A 215 31.12 -47.28 -10.92
N GLN A 216 30.18 -47.70 -11.77
CA GLN A 216 28.92 -46.98 -11.98
C GLN A 216 28.05 -46.92 -10.71
N ASN A 217 28.00 -48.02 -9.94
CA ASN A 217 27.29 -48.05 -8.65
C ASN A 217 27.91 -47.09 -7.63
N LEU A 218 29.24 -47.04 -7.54
CA LEU A 218 29.94 -46.14 -6.63
C LEU A 218 29.63 -44.66 -6.93
N ILE A 219 29.69 -44.28 -8.21
CA ILE A 219 29.36 -42.91 -8.67
C ILE A 219 27.91 -42.58 -8.32
N MET A 220 26.97 -43.48 -8.59
CA MET A 220 25.56 -43.26 -8.24
C MET A 220 25.39 -43.00 -6.73
N TYR A 221 25.95 -43.84 -5.87
CA TYR A 221 25.81 -43.67 -4.42
C TYR A 221 26.37 -42.32 -3.95
N LEU A 222 27.46 -41.86 -4.56
CA LEU A 222 28.09 -40.59 -4.23
C LEU A 222 27.20 -39.37 -4.53
N PHE A 223 26.29 -39.44 -5.50
CA PHE A 223 25.36 -38.34 -5.81
C PHE A 223 23.98 -38.50 -5.15
N VAL A 224 23.45 -39.72 -5.11
CA VAL A 224 22.06 -39.98 -4.73
C VAL A 224 21.87 -39.96 -3.21
N VAL A 225 22.84 -40.45 -2.44
CA VAL A 225 22.77 -40.49 -0.96
C VAL A 225 22.87 -39.09 -0.33
N PRO A 226 23.80 -38.21 -0.73
CA PRO A 226 23.85 -36.84 -0.20
C PRO A 226 22.61 -36.01 -0.57
N LEU A 227 22.06 -36.19 -1.77
CA LEU A 227 20.83 -35.50 -2.20
C LEU A 227 19.64 -35.87 -1.29
N PHE A 228 19.48 -37.16 -0.98
CA PHE A 228 18.44 -37.63 -0.07
C PHE A 228 18.62 -37.13 1.37
N LEU A 229 19.86 -37.15 1.89
CA LEU A 229 20.18 -36.55 3.19
C LEU A 229 19.87 -35.05 3.22
N GLY A 230 20.15 -34.33 2.14
CA GLY A 230 19.79 -32.92 1.98
C GLY A 230 18.27 -32.67 2.07
N ILE A 231 17.45 -33.54 1.46
CA ILE A 231 15.99 -33.47 1.55
C ILE A 231 15.51 -33.69 2.99
N LEU A 232 16.06 -34.65 3.72
CA LEU A 232 15.69 -34.90 5.12
C LEU A 232 16.07 -33.72 6.04
N VAL A 233 17.25 -33.13 5.82
CA VAL A 233 17.70 -31.94 6.55
C VAL A 233 16.80 -30.74 6.24
N ALA A 234 16.44 -30.53 4.98
CA ALA A 234 15.50 -29.47 4.58
C ALA A 234 14.13 -29.64 5.24
N LEU A 235 13.57 -30.85 5.27
CA LEU A 235 12.31 -31.14 5.97
C LEU A 235 12.40 -30.83 7.48
N PHE A 236 13.53 -31.14 8.13
CA PHE A 236 13.75 -30.80 9.54
C PHE A 236 13.75 -29.27 9.78
N PHE A 237 14.46 -28.51 8.93
CA PHE A 237 14.51 -27.04 9.05
C PHE A 237 13.15 -26.40 8.75
N ILE A 238 12.41 -26.89 7.75
CA ILE A 238 11.06 -26.41 7.42
C ILE A 238 10.09 -26.66 8.60
N SER A 239 10.22 -27.81 9.28
CA SER A 239 9.40 -28.10 10.47
C SER A 239 9.63 -27.07 11.58
N ARG A 240 10.90 -26.79 11.86
CA ARG A 240 11.30 -25.86 12.91
C ARG A 240 10.93 -24.41 12.55
N SER A 241 11.03 -24.02 11.28
CA SER A 241 10.71 -22.67 10.82
C SER A 241 9.21 -22.37 10.76
N ILE A 242 8.35 -23.39 10.76
CA ILE A 242 6.89 -23.21 10.72
C ILE A 242 6.28 -23.34 12.13
N VAL A 243 6.68 -24.35 12.90
CA VAL A 243 6.05 -24.67 14.19
C VAL A 243 6.36 -23.62 15.26
N ILE A 244 7.60 -23.11 15.33
CA ILE A 244 8.00 -22.13 16.35
C ILE A 244 7.27 -20.78 16.14
N PRO A 245 7.22 -20.19 14.93
CA PRO A 245 6.48 -18.96 14.73
C PRO A 245 4.97 -19.10 14.94
N LEU A 246 4.35 -20.21 14.51
CA LEU A 246 2.91 -20.41 14.69
C LEU A 246 2.51 -20.51 16.17
N ARG A 247 3.35 -21.12 17.01
CA ARG A 247 3.15 -21.12 18.46
C ARG A 247 3.18 -19.70 19.04
N LYS A 248 4.18 -18.90 18.63
CA LYS A 248 4.30 -17.51 19.06
C LYS A 248 3.12 -16.66 18.61
N VAL A 249 2.57 -16.92 17.42
CA VAL A 249 1.36 -16.24 16.92
C VAL A 249 0.13 -16.60 17.76
N SER A 250 -0.04 -17.87 18.14
CA SER A 250 -1.14 -18.29 19.03
C SER A 250 -1.05 -17.63 20.41
N GLU A 251 0.16 -17.59 21.01
CA GLU A 251 0.40 -16.91 22.29
C GLU A 251 0.10 -15.40 22.18
N ASN A 252 0.61 -14.72 21.15
CA ASN A 252 0.34 -13.30 20.92
C ASN A 252 -1.14 -13.00 20.67
N LEU A 253 -1.86 -13.88 19.97
CA LEU A 253 -3.28 -13.71 19.69
C LEU A 253 -4.13 -13.82 20.96
N SER A 254 -3.76 -14.75 21.86
CA SER A 254 -4.39 -14.87 23.18
C SER A 254 -4.13 -13.64 24.05
N ASP A 255 -2.89 -13.12 24.05
CA ASP A 255 -2.54 -11.91 24.80
C ASP A 255 -3.28 -10.69 24.25
N ALA A 256 -3.36 -10.55 22.92
CA ALA A 256 -4.13 -9.50 22.27
C ALA A 256 -5.62 -9.59 22.59
N ALA A 257 -6.20 -10.79 22.62
CA ALA A 257 -7.60 -11.00 23.01
C ALA A 257 -7.88 -10.52 24.44
N ASN A 258 -7.00 -10.86 25.40
CA ASN A 258 -7.13 -10.41 26.78
C ASN A 258 -7.02 -8.88 26.92
N GLN A 259 -6.12 -8.26 26.15
CA GLN A 259 -5.98 -6.81 26.12
C GLN A 259 -7.22 -6.12 25.55
N VAL A 260 -7.78 -6.63 24.45
CA VAL A 260 -9.01 -6.08 23.85
C VAL A 260 -10.21 -6.25 24.78
N SER A 261 -10.35 -7.40 25.44
CA SER A 261 -11.41 -7.62 26.44
C SER A 261 -11.30 -6.62 27.61
N SER A 262 -10.09 -6.41 28.15
CA SER A 262 -9.85 -5.46 29.23
C SER A 262 -10.11 -4.01 28.79
N ALA A 263 -9.69 -3.65 27.57
CA ALA A 263 -9.93 -2.33 27.00
C ALA A 263 -11.42 -2.07 26.76
N SER A 264 -12.17 -3.05 26.26
CA SER A 264 -13.62 -2.97 26.09
C SER A 264 -14.33 -2.70 27.43
N ALA A 265 -13.95 -3.40 28.51
CA ALA A 265 -14.52 -3.16 29.83
C ALA A 265 -14.27 -1.72 30.33
N MET A 266 -13.07 -1.16 30.08
CA MET A 266 -12.77 0.24 30.42
C MET A 266 -13.57 1.24 29.58
N VAL A 267 -13.80 0.97 28.30
CA VAL A 267 -14.60 1.83 27.42
C VAL A 267 -16.07 1.81 27.85
N SER A 268 -16.62 0.64 28.17
CA SER A 268 -17.98 0.49 28.69
C SER A 268 -18.17 1.28 29.99
N GLN A 269 -17.24 1.15 30.94
CA GLN A 269 -17.26 1.92 32.19
C GLN A 269 -17.18 3.44 31.95
N SER A 270 -16.34 3.87 31.00
CA SER A 270 -16.20 5.30 30.66
C SER A 270 -17.46 5.84 29.98
N GLY A 271 -18.12 5.04 29.13
CA GLY A 271 -19.41 5.36 28.53
C GLY A 271 -20.50 5.55 29.59
N GLN A 272 -20.58 4.65 30.57
CA GLN A 272 -21.52 4.77 31.69
C GLN A 272 -21.31 6.06 32.49
N SER A 273 -20.06 6.39 32.84
CA SER A 273 -19.75 7.64 33.54
C SER A 273 -20.06 8.88 32.71
N LEU A 274 -19.88 8.83 31.38
CA LEU A 274 -20.25 9.91 30.48
C LEU A 274 -21.78 10.11 30.40
N ALA A 275 -22.56 9.03 30.35
CA ALA A 275 -24.02 9.09 30.36
C ALA A 275 -24.55 9.71 31.67
N GLU A 276 -24.01 9.28 32.81
CA GLU A 276 -24.34 9.85 34.13
C GLU A 276 -23.98 11.34 34.21
N GLY A 277 -22.77 11.71 33.78
CA GLY A 277 -22.33 13.11 33.73
C GLY A 277 -23.20 13.98 32.81
N SER A 278 -23.60 13.44 31.66
CA SER A 278 -24.47 14.15 30.70
C SER A 278 -25.88 14.35 31.27
N THR A 279 -26.42 13.36 31.99
CA THR A 279 -27.72 13.47 32.66
C THR A 279 -27.70 14.56 33.74
N GLN A 280 -26.64 14.61 34.56
CA GLN A 280 -26.46 15.65 35.57
C GLN A 280 -26.31 17.04 34.94
N GLN A 281 -25.59 17.14 33.82
CA GLN A 281 -25.42 18.38 33.08
C GLN A 281 -26.73 18.86 32.48
N ALA A 282 -27.57 17.95 31.95
CA ALA A 282 -28.89 18.29 31.42
C ALA A 282 -29.80 18.90 32.50
N ALA A 283 -29.79 18.33 33.72
CA ALA A 283 -30.55 18.88 34.84
C ALA A 283 -30.07 20.30 35.23
N SER A 284 -28.75 20.51 35.26
CA SER A 284 -28.15 21.82 35.57
C SER A 284 -28.49 22.87 34.50
N ILE A 285 -28.54 22.46 33.23
CA ILE A 285 -28.95 23.31 32.10
C ILE A 285 -30.43 23.69 32.23
N GLN A 286 -31.32 22.75 32.55
CA GLN A 286 -32.75 23.03 32.75
C GLN A 286 -32.98 24.04 33.87
N GLU A 287 -32.27 23.88 35.00
CA GLU A 287 -32.33 24.83 36.11
C GLU A 287 -31.82 26.22 35.70
N THR A 288 -30.68 26.27 35.00
CA THR A 288 -30.12 27.53 34.49
C THR A 288 -31.07 28.23 33.51
N SER A 289 -31.71 27.49 32.60
CA SER A 289 -32.72 28.04 31.68
C SER A 289 -33.92 28.62 32.42
N ALA A 290 -34.39 27.95 33.48
CA ALA A 290 -35.49 28.47 34.31
C ALA A 290 -35.07 29.77 35.01
N SER A 291 -33.89 29.82 35.61
CA SER A 291 -33.36 31.04 36.24
C SER A 291 -33.15 32.17 35.24
N LEU A 292 -32.70 31.89 34.01
CA LEU A 292 -32.55 32.91 32.96
C LEU A 292 -33.90 33.46 32.51
N SER A 293 -34.92 32.62 32.41
CA SER A 293 -36.28 33.08 32.08
C SER A 293 -36.84 33.99 33.18
N GLU A 294 -36.60 33.65 34.45
CA GLU A 294 -37.00 34.49 35.58
C GLU A 294 -36.21 35.81 35.59
N LEU A 295 -34.90 35.77 35.40
CA LEU A 295 -34.05 36.96 35.29
C LEU A 295 -34.50 37.86 34.15
N ASN A 296 -34.79 37.32 32.98
CA ASN A 296 -35.27 38.11 31.84
C ASN A 296 -36.57 38.85 32.18
N SER A 297 -37.51 38.16 32.84
CA SER A 297 -38.76 38.77 33.31
C SER A 297 -38.51 39.88 34.32
N LYS A 298 -37.57 39.67 35.26
CA LYS A 298 -37.23 40.67 36.30
C LYS A 298 -36.51 41.88 35.73
N THR A 299 -35.62 41.68 34.76
CA THR A 299 -34.94 42.78 34.05
C THR A 299 -35.94 43.62 33.27
N HIS A 300 -36.91 43.00 32.59
CA HIS A 300 -37.97 43.72 31.91
C HIS A 300 -38.87 44.51 32.88
N GLU A 301 -39.22 43.90 34.02
CA GLU A 301 -39.97 44.55 35.10
C GLU A 301 -39.20 45.77 35.67
N ASN A 302 -37.88 45.66 35.84
CA ASN A 302 -37.03 46.78 36.28
C ASN A 302 -37.00 47.93 35.27
N SER A 303 -36.88 47.63 33.97
CA SER A 303 -36.92 48.64 32.91
C SER A 303 -38.25 49.41 32.92
N GLU A 304 -39.37 48.71 33.03
CA GLU A 304 -40.69 49.35 33.12
C GLU A 304 -40.86 50.16 34.41
N ASN A 305 -40.38 49.66 35.54
CA ASN A 305 -40.42 50.39 36.80
C ASN A 305 -39.55 51.65 36.77
N ALA A 306 -38.38 51.61 36.14
CA ALA A 306 -37.53 52.78 35.92
C ALA A 306 -38.26 53.81 35.05
N ARG A 307 -38.86 53.39 33.94
CA ARG A 307 -39.65 54.27 33.07
C ARG A 307 -40.84 54.92 33.79
N ARG A 308 -41.53 54.19 34.67
CA ARG A 308 -42.59 54.74 35.52
C ARG A 308 -42.07 55.74 36.55
N ALA A 309 -40.92 55.45 37.15
CA ALA A 309 -40.29 56.36 38.11
C ALA A 309 -39.84 57.66 37.43
N ASP A 310 -39.31 57.60 36.21
CA ASP A 310 -38.94 58.77 35.42
C ASP A 310 -40.15 59.68 35.18
N HIS A 311 -41.29 59.10 34.81
CA HIS A 311 -42.55 59.84 34.67
C HIS A 311 -42.97 60.55 35.98
N PHE A 312 -42.91 59.86 37.12
CA PHE A 312 -43.22 60.48 38.42
C PHE A 312 -42.24 61.61 38.78
N MET A 313 -40.97 61.50 38.39
CA MET A 313 -39.99 62.57 38.60
C MET A 313 -40.29 63.79 37.72
N GLN A 314 -40.75 63.60 36.48
CA GLN A 314 -41.20 64.69 35.62
C GLN A 314 -42.41 65.43 36.21
N GLU A 315 -43.41 64.69 36.71
CA GLU A 315 -44.55 65.28 37.43
C GLU A 315 -44.10 66.03 38.70
N THR A 316 -43.20 65.45 39.48
CA THR A 316 -42.67 66.05 40.71
C THR A 316 -41.93 67.37 40.41
N ASN A 317 -41.12 67.41 39.35
CA ASN A 317 -40.43 68.63 38.92
C ASN A 317 -41.42 69.74 38.56
N THR A 318 -42.52 69.40 37.89
CA THR A 318 -43.59 70.36 37.55
C THR A 318 -44.24 70.97 38.80
N VAL A 319 -44.43 70.16 39.84
CA VAL A 319 -44.97 70.62 41.14
C VAL A 319 -43.97 71.52 41.87
N ILE A 320 -42.68 71.18 41.86
CA ILE A 320 -41.63 72.00 42.48
C ILE A 320 -41.51 73.37 41.80
N GLU A 321 -41.55 73.41 40.46
CA GLU A 321 -41.55 74.66 39.69
C GLU A 321 -42.75 75.55 40.05
N SER A 322 -43.93 74.94 40.20
CA SER A 322 -45.13 75.65 40.63
C SER A 322 -44.99 76.19 42.06
N ALA A 323 -44.42 75.41 42.98
CA ALA A 323 -44.18 75.83 44.36
C ALA A 323 -43.17 76.98 44.46
N ASP A 324 -42.08 76.95 43.67
CA ASP A 324 -41.13 78.06 43.58
C ASP A 324 -41.80 79.36 43.11
N GLN A 325 -42.71 79.25 42.13
CA GLN A 325 -43.47 80.39 41.65
C GLN A 325 -44.44 80.97 42.71
N GLU A 326 -45.11 80.12 43.49
CA GLU A 326 -45.97 80.58 44.59
C GLU A 326 -45.15 81.23 45.73
N MET A 327 -43.96 80.71 46.02
CA MET A 327 -43.06 81.34 47.00
C MET A 327 -42.58 82.73 46.56
N LYS A 328 -42.34 82.93 45.26
CA LYS A 328 -42.06 84.27 44.70
C LYS A 328 -43.24 85.22 44.91
N ASN A 329 -44.47 84.76 44.66
CA ASN A 329 -45.68 85.56 44.87
C ASN A 329 -45.87 85.92 46.35
N LEU A 330 -45.60 84.98 47.27
CA LEU A 330 -45.66 85.21 48.71
C LEU A 330 -44.62 86.24 49.18
N ALA A 331 -43.39 86.16 48.69
CA ALA A 331 -42.34 87.13 49.02
C ALA A 331 -42.71 88.55 48.57
N ILE A 332 -43.29 88.69 47.37
CA ILE A 332 -43.83 89.97 46.88
C ILE A 332 -44.94 90.49 47.80
N SER A 333 -45.87 89.62 48.19
CA SER A 333 -46.99 90.00 49.08
C SER A 333 -46.51 90.44 50.46
N MET A 334 -45.52 89.76 51.05
CA MET A 334 -44.94 90.14 52.34
C MET A 334 -44.25 91.51 52.27
N THR A 335 -43.53 91.78 51.17
CA THR A 335 -42.92 93.08 50.91
C THR A 335 -43.99 94.19 50.88
N GLN A 336 -45.10 93.96 50.16
CA GLN A 336 -46.21 94.92 50.07
C GLN A 336 -46.92 95.15 51.43
N ILE A 337 -47.07 94.10 52.24
CA ILE A 337 -47.64 94.21 53.60
C ILE A 337 -46.68 95.00 54.51
N SER A 338 -45.37 94.76 54.41
CA SER A 338 -44.34 95.50 55.14
C SER A 338 -44.38 97.00 54.81
N GLU A 339 -44.47 97.35 53.52
CA GLU A 339 -44.65 98.74 53.06
C GLU A 339 -45.94 99.36 53.61
N SER A 340 -47.06 98.65 53.54
CA SER A 340 -48.36 99.12 54.06
C SER A 340 -48.32 99.34 55.57
N SER A 341 -47.68 98.46 56.33
CA SER A 341 -47.52 98.57 57.78
C SER A 341 -46.68 99.79 58.17
N ASN A 342 -45.61 100.08 57.42
CA ASN A 342 -44.79 101.28 57.60
C ASN A 342 -45.58 102.56 57.32
N GLU A 343 -46.47 102.55 56.34
CA GLU A 343 -47.33 103.70 56.04
C GLU A 343 -48.35 103.94 57.18
N ILE A 344 -48.97 102.88 57.71
CA ILE A 344 -49.85 102.99 58.88
C ILE A 344 -49.09 103.54 60.09
N HIS A 345 -47.84 103.11 60.33
CA HIS A 345 -47.00 103.63 61.40
C HIS A 345 -46.83 105.17 61.31
N ARG A 346 -46.60 105.70 60.09
CA ARG A 346 -46.51 107.15 59.85
C ARG A 346 -47.82 107.88 60.14
N ILE A 347 -48.96 107.29 59.76
CA ILE A 347 -50.29 107.85 60.05
C ILE A 347 -50.54 107.91 61.56
N ILE A 348 -50.29 106.82 62.29
CA ILE A 348 -50.49 106.78 63.75
C ILE A 348 -49.60 107.79 64.47
N LYS A 349 -48.34 107.94 64.03
CA LYS A 349 -47.45 108.98 64.56
C LYS A 349 -48.03 110.38 64.37
N THR A 350 -48.60 110.65 63.21
CA THR A 350 -49.28 111.92 62.91
C THR A 350 -50.49 112.13 63.84
N ILE A 351 -51.24 111.07 64.15
CA ILE A 351 -52.38 111.12 65.10
C ILE A 351 -51.92 111.41 66.53
N ASP A 352 -50.81 110.81 67.00
CA ASP A 352 -50.23 111.12 68.32
C ASP A 352 -49.79 112.59 68.39
N ASP A 353 -49.17 113.11 67.32
CA ASP A 353 -48.78 114.52 67.20
C ASP A 353 -50.02 115.45 67.25
N ILE A 354 -51.11 115.11 66.54
CA ILE A 354 -52.38 115.87 66.58
C ILE A 354 -52.99 115.83 67.97
N ALA A 355 -53.01 114.67 68.63
CA ALA A 355 -53.53 114.50 69.97
C ALA A 355 -52.71 115.34 70.98
N PHE A 356 -51.39 115.37 70.85
CA PHE A 356 -50.52 116.21 71.68
C PHE A 356 -50.80 117.71 71.48
N GLN A 357 -50.92 118.16 70.22
CA GLN A 357 -51.29 119.55 69.90
C GLN A 357 -52.68 119.92 70.45
N THR A 358 -53.65 119.01 70.35
CA THR A 358 -55.02 119.20 70.85
C THR A 358 -55.04 119.32 72.38
N ASN A 359 -54.23 118.51 73.08
CA ASN A 359 -54.04 118.60 74.53
C ASN A 359 -53.43 119.95 74.95
N LEU A 360 -52.48 120.50 74.20
CA LEU A 360 -51.91 121.84 74.43
C LEU A 360 -52.93 122.97 74.18
N LEU A 361 -53.72 122.87 73.10
CA LEU A 361 -54.80 123.82 72.80
C LEU A 361 -55.87 123.80 73.89
N ALA A 362 -56.26 122.62 74.36
CA ALA A 362 -57.23 122.44 75.43
C ALA A 362 -56.72 122.96 76.78
N LEU A 363 -55.43 122.79 77.08
CA LEU A 363 -54.78 123.39 78.24
C LEU A 363 -54.82 124.93 78.17
N ASN A 364 -54.47 125.51 77.02
CA ASN A 364 -54.54 126.96 76.79
C ASN A 364 -55.99 127.47 76.96
N ALA A 365 -56.97 126.76 76.41
CA ALA A 365 -58.39 127.09 76.56
C ALA A 365 -58.88 126.99 78.01
N ALA A 366 -58.44 125.98 78.77
CA ALA A 366 -58.79 125.82 80.18
C ALA A 366 -58.20 126.94 81.05
N VAL A 367 -56.98 127.41 80.75
CA VAL A 367 -56.35 128.57 81.41
C VAL A 367 -57.15 129.85 81.13
N GLU A 368 -57.54 130.09 79.88
CA GLU A 368 -58.29 131.30 79.51
C GLU A 368 -59.73 131.28 80.07
N ALA A 369 -60.34 130.09 80.18
CA ALA A 369 -61.63 129.90 80.85
C ALA A 369 -61.56 130.16 82.37
N ALA A 370 -60.48 129.75 83.05
CA ALA A 370 -60.24 130.07 84.45
C ALA A 370 -60.01 131.58 84.69
N ARG A 371 -59.45 132.28 83.69
CA ARG A 371 -59.20 133.73 83.72
C ARG A 371 -60.48 134.57 83.58
N ALA A 372 -61.52 134.02 82.92
CA ALA A 372 -62.80 134.68 82.70
C ALA A 372 -63.80 134.58 83.87
N GLY A 373 -63.47 133.88 84.98
CA GLY A 373 -64.32 133.78 86.17
C GLY A 373 -65.68 133.12 85.91
N ASP A 374 -66.75 133.62 86.54
CA ASP A 374 -68.11 133.03 86.46
C ASP A 374 -68.67 132.95 85.03
N ALA A 375 -68.22 133.80 84.10
CA ALA A 375 -68.62 133.76 82.69
C ALA A 375 -67.94 132.62 81.89
N GLY A 376 -66.81 132.08 82.37
CA GLY A 376 -66.01 131.05 81.71
C GLY A 376 -66.34 129.61 82.10
N ALA A 377 -67.23 129.39 83.08
CA ALA A 377 -67.50 128.09 83.68
C ALA A 377 -67.93 127.01 82.66
N GLY A 378 -68.77 127.37 81.67
CA GLY A 378 -69.17 126.44 80.60
C GLY A 378 -68.02 126.09 79.64
N PHE A 379 -67.12 127.04 79.37
CA PHE A 379 -65.97 126.85 78.48
C PHE A 379 -64.88 125.99 79.14
N ALA A 380 -64.68 126.13 80.46
CA ALA A 380 -63.72 125.33 81.22
C ALA A 380 -64.07 123.83 81.20
N VAL A 381 -65.37 123.50 81.27
CA VAL A 381 -65.86 122.11 81.16
C VAL A 381 -65.55 121.54 79.79
N VAL A 382 -65.82 122.29 78.71
CA VAL A 382 -65.51 121.85 77.34
C VAL A 382 -64.01 121.66 77.14
N ALA A 383 -63.17 122.60 77.63
CA ALA A 383 -61.72 122.48 77.53
C ALA A 383 -61.16 121.27 78.30
N SER A 384 -61.71 120.97 79.49
CA SER A 384 -61.36 119.75 80.24
C SER A 384 -61.75 118.48 79.48
N GLU A 385 -62.93 118.47 78.84
CA GLU A 385 -63.39 117.32 78.06
C GLU A 385 -62.55 117.11 76.79
N VAL A 386 -62.21 118.19 76.06
CA VAL A 386 -61.31 118.12 74.88
C VAL A 386 -59.91 117.66 75.29
N ARG A 387 -59.42 118.09 76.45
CA ARG A 387 -58.13 117.64 76.99
C ARG A 387 -58.15 116.15 77.31
N SER A 388 -59.20 115.69 77.99
CA SER A 388 -59.43 114.27 78.30
C SER A 388 -59.47 113.42 77.02
N LEU A 389 -60.18 113.88 76.00
CA LEU A 389 -60.25 113.22 74.69
C LEU A 389 -58.88 113.16 74.00
N ALA A 390 -58.11 114.24 74.05
CA ALA A 390 -56.77 114.31 73.47
C ALA A 390 -55.77 113.37 74.16
N VAL A 391 -55.79 113.29 75.50
CA VAL A 391 -54.97 112.31 76.25
C VAL A 391 -55.36 110.88 75.90
N ARG A 392 -56.66 110.58 75.81
CA ARG A 392 -57.15 109.26 75.38
C ARG A 392 -56.78 108.93 73.93
N ALA A 393 -56.77 109.93 73.04
CA ALA A 393 -56.36 109.77 71.65
C ALA A 393 -54.85 109.47 71.52
N ALA A 394 -54.01 110.18 72.28
CA ALA A 394 -52.56 109.92 72.36
C ALA A 394 -52.26 108.53 72.94
N GLU A 395 -52.96 108.13 74.00
CA GLU A 395 -52.84 106.80 74.58
C GLU A 395 -53.25 105.70 73.58
N SER A 396 -54.36 105.91 72.86
CA SER A 396 -54.82 104.98 71.81
C SER A 396 -53.85 104.91 70.62
N ALA A 397 -53.27 106.04 70.22
CA ALA A 397 -52.25 106.10 69.16
C ALA A 397 -51.00 105.32 69.57
N ARG A 398 -50.47 105.51 70.79
CA ARG A 398 -49.32 104.74 71.30
C ARG A 398 -49.57 103.25 71.40
N ASN A 399 -50.76 102.85 71.88
CA ASN A 399 -51.15 101.44 71.90
C ASN A 399 -51.18 100.86 70.47
N THR A 400 -51.64 101.64 69.48
CA THR A 400 -51.64 101.23 68.07
C THR A 400 -50.22 101.16 67.49
N THR A 401 -49.34 102.10 67.83
CA THR A 401 -47.92 102.05 67.47
C THR A 401 -47.27 100.76 67.95
N GLN A 402 -47.48 100.38 69.22
CA GLN A 402 -46.94 99.13 69.76
C GLN A 402 -47.47 97.89 69.02
N LEU A 403 -48.75 97.89 68.64
CA LEU A 403 -49.33 96.82 67.80
C LEU A 403 -48.71 96.77 66.41
N ILE A 404 -48.43 97.92 65.79
CA ILE A 404 -47.78 98.01 64.47
C ILE A 404 -46.32 97.55 64.54
N ASP A 405 -45.55 97.95 65.55
CA ASP A 405 -44.18 97.49 65.74
C ASP A 405 -44.12 95.96 65.91
N THR A 406 -45.05 95.41 66.69
CA THR A 406 -45.22 93.96 66.85
C THR A 406 -45.59 93.29 65.52
N THR A 407 -46.44 93.92 64.72
CA THR A 407 -46.87 93.40 63.41
C THR A 407 -45.74 93.45 62.38
N SER A 408 -44.97 94.54 62.35
CA SER A 408 -43.78 94.69 61.51
C SER A 408 -42.74 93.62 61.82
N LYS A 409 -42.48 93.35 63.10
CA LYS A 409 -41.61 92.25 63.51
C LYS A 409 -42.12 90.89 63.01
N ARG A 410 -43.42 90.62 63.11
CA ARG A 410 -44.02 89.37 62.60
C ARG A 410 -43.95 89.24 61.07
N ILE A 411 -44.05 90.35 60.34
CA ILE A 411 -43.88 90.36 58.87
C ILE A 411 -42.44 90.00 58.51
N GLN A 412 -41.45 90.58 59.19
CA GLN A 412 -40.03 90.27 58.97
C GLN A 412 -39.71 88.78 59.26
N GLU A 413 -40.25 88.24 60.35
CA GLU A 413 -40.17 86.80 60.65
C GLU A 413 -40.83 85.95 59.54
N GLY A 414 -41.92 86.43 58.95
CA GLY A 414 -42.60 85.81 57.81
C GLY A 414 -41.78 85.84 56.51
N GLU A 415 -41.13 86.96 56.20
CA GLU A 415 -40.21 87.10 55.06
C GLU A 415 -39.01 86.15 55.17
N GLU A 416 -38.39 86.06 56.35
CA GLU A 416 -37.28 85.13 56.60
C GLU A 416 -37.75 83.68 56.43
N SER A 417 -38.94 83.34 56.94
CA SER A 417 -39.50 81.99 56.79
C SER A 417 -39.80 81.66 55.33
N ALA A 418 -40.30 82.62 54.53
CA ALA A 418 -40.56 82.43 53.11
C ALA A 418 -39.26 82.20 52.33
N GLU A 419 -38.20 82.98 52.59
CA GLU A 419 -36.92 82.81 51.89
C GLU A 419 -36.26 81.46 52.23
N ARG A 420 -36.29 81.03 53.51
CA ARG A 420 -35.80 79.68 53.88
C ARG A 420 -36.58 78.57 53.17
N THR A 421 -37.89 78.74 53.01
CA THR A 421 -38.75 77.76 52.33
C THR A 421 -38.43 77.70 50.83
N LYS A 422 -38.18 78.85 50.19
CA LYS A 422 -37.73 78.93 48.79
C LYS A 422 -36.38 78.24 48.57
N VAL A 423 -35.40 78.47 49.45
CA VAL A 423 -34.11 77.76 49.40
C VAL A 423 -34.28 76.25 49.53
N ALA A 424 -35.18 75.79 50.42
CA ALA A 424 -35.50 74.37 50.55
C ALA A 424 -36.09 73.77 49.25
N PHE A 425 -37.01 74.48 48.57
CA PHE A 425 -37.54 74.01 47.28
C PHE A 425 -36.48 73.94 46.19
N SER A 426 -35.55 74.89 46.13
CA SER A 426 -34.41 74.84 45.19
C SER A 426 -33.52 73.61 45.45
N GLN A 427 -33.24 73.27 46.72
CA GLN A 427 -32.49 72.06 47.05
C GLN A 427 -33.24 70.77 46.69
N ILE A 428 -34.57 70.77 46.82
CA ILE A 428 -35.41 69.65 46.39
C ILE A 428 -35.38 69.51 44.87
N GLN A 429 -35.40 70.61 44.11
CA GLN A 429 -35.26 70.60 42.65
C GLN A 429 -33.95 69.95 42.20
N ASP A 430 -32.82 70.35 42.79
CA ASP A 430 -31.51 69.76 42.50
C ASP A 430 -31.46 68.26 42.84
N SER A 431 -32.08 67.86 43.94
CA SER A 431 -32.13 66.47 44.38
C SER A 431 -33.00 65.62 43.46
N SER A 432 -34.15 66.13 43.04
CA SER A 432 -35.06 65.49 42.10
C SER A 432 -34.41 65.28 40.73
N SER A 433 -33.63 66.26 40.24
CA SER A 433 -32.87 66.11 38.99
C SER A 433 -31.87 64.95 39.07
N LYS A 434 -31.12 64.84 40.17
CA LYS A 434 -30.16 63.73 40.36
C LYS A 434 -30.85 62.37 40.43
N VAL A 435 -32.04 62.30 41.02
CA VAL A 435 -32.83 61.05 41.06
C VAL A 435 -33.29 60.66 39.65
N ALA A 436 -33.71 61.63 38.82
CA ALA A 436 -34.07 61.37 37.42
C ALA A 436 -32.88 60.82 36.61
N ASP A 437 -31.68 61.38 36.79
CA ASP A 437 -30.46 60.88 36.13
C ASP A 437 -30.17 59.41 36.49
N ILE A 438 -30.27 59.05 37.77
CA ILE A 438 -30.07 57.66 38.24
C ILE A 438 -31.11 56.72 37.63
N ILE A 439 -32.38 57.15 37.52
CA ILE A 439 -33.44 56.35 36.91
C ILE A 439 -33.16 56.10 35.42
N ALA A 440 -32.66 57.10 34.70
CA ALA A 440 -32.25 56.95 33.31
C ALA A 440 -31.12 55.92 33.16
N GLU A 441 -30.10 55.98 34.02
CA GLU A 441 -29.01 54.99 34.06
C GLU A 441 -29.53 53.57 34.34
N ILE A 442 -30.49 53.40 35.26
CA ILE A 442 -31.12 52.09 35.55
C ILE A 442 -31.85 51.55 34.32
N SER A 443 -32.56 52.40 33.58
CA SER A 443 -33.27 51.99 32.36
C SER A 443 -32.29 51.48 31.30
N THR A 444 -31.21 52.23 31.04
CA THR A 444 -30.18 51.83 30.07
C THR A 444 -29.47 50.54 30.50
N ALA A 445 -29.08 50.43 31.77
CA ALA A 445 -28.44 49.21 32.29
C ALA A 445 -29.37 47.98 32.22
N SER A 446 -30.68 48.17 32.42
CA SER A 446 -31.66 47.08 32.31
C SER A 446 -31.83 46.61 30.86
N GLU A 447 -31.81 47.51 29.87
CA GLU A 447 -31.82 47.13 28.45
C GLU A 447 -30.57 46.35 28.05
N GLU A 448 -29.38 46.76 28.51
CA GLU A 448 -28.13 46.02 28.28
C GLU A 448 -28.16 44.63 28.93
N GLN A 449 -28.70 44.51 30.15
CA GLN A 449 -28.88 43.22 30.82
C GLN A 449 -29.81 42.29 30.05
N ALA A 450 -30.91 42.80 29.49
CA ALA A 450 -31.84 42.00 28.68
C ALA A 450 -31.14 41.40 27.45
N ASN A 451 -30.35 42.23 26.74
CA ASN A 451 -29.55 41.78 25.60
C ASN A 451 -28.48 40.74 26.01
N GLY A 452 -27.83 40.94 27.16
CA GLY A 452 -26.87 39.97 27.70
C GLY A 452 -27.52 38.63 28.06
N ILE A 453 -28.72 38.65 28.63
CA ILE A 453 -29.48 37.44 28.97
C ILE A 453 -29.88 36.67 27.70
N GLU A 454 -30.24 37.34 26.61
CA GLU A 454 -30.55 36.70 25.32
C GLU A 454 -29.34 35.93 24.75
N GLN A 455 -28.14 36.51 24.83
CA GLN A 455 -26.91 35.84 24.42
C GLN A 455 -26.59 34.61 25.27
N ILE A 456 -26.76 34.71 26.59
CA ILE A 456 -26.56 33.59 27.51
C ILE A 456 -27.58 32.48 27.21
N SER A 457 -28.84 32.83 26.97
CA SER A 457 -29.89 31.88 26.59
C SER A 457 -29.53 31.07 25.34
N THR A 458 -28.94 31.74 24.34
CA THR A 458 -28.44 31.08 23.13
C THR A 458 -27.32 30.08 23.44
N ALA A 459 -26.33 30.49 24.24
CA ALA A 459 -25.23 29.60 24.65
C ALA A 459 -25.72 28.38 25.46
N VAL A 460 -26.72 28.55 26.33
CA VAL A 460 -27.32 27.45 27.10
C VAL A 460 -28.03 26.45 26.18
N ASN A 461 -28.68 26.90 25.11
CA ASN A 461 -29.28 26.01 24.11
C ASN A 461 -28.23 25.21 23.32
N GLU A 462 -27.08 25.80 23.01
CA GLU A 462 -25.95 25.07 22.39
C GLU A 462 -25.39 24.01 23.35
N MET A 463 -25.23 24.34 24.64
CA MET A 463 -24.81 23.36 25.66
C MET A 463 -25.79 22.19 25.78
N ASN A 464 -27.10 22.45 25.68
CA ASN A 464 -28.12 21.39 25.68
C ASN A 464 -27.92 20.42 24.49
N THR A 465 -27.62 20.96 23.30
CA THR A 465 -27.35 20.16 22.10
C THR A 465 -26.12 19.27 22.28
N VAL A 466 -25.02 19.82 22.82
CA VAL A 466 -23.80 19.05 23.13
C VAL A 466 -24.07 17.97 24.19
N THR A 467 -24.88 18.28 25.20
CA THR A 467 -25.24 17.32 26.26
C THR A 467 -26.03 16.12 25.72
N GLN A 468 -26.97 16.36 24.80
CA GLN A 468 -27.68 15.29 24.09
C GLN A 468 -26.74 14.44 23.23
N GLN A 469 -25.80 15.08 22.54
CA GLN A 469 -24.79 14.39 21.74
C GLN A 469 -23.86 13.51 22.59
N ASN A 470 -23.47 13.96 23.78
CA ASN A 470 -22.68 13.17 24.71
C ASN A 470 -23.42 11.91 25.18
N THR A 471 -24.74 12.01 25.39
CA THR A 471 -25.59 10.87 25.76
C THR A 471 -25.65 9.84 24.63
N ALA A 472 -25.87 10.28 23.38
CA ALA A 472 -25.84 9.41 22.21
C ALA A 472 -24.46 8.74 22.01
N THR A 473 -23.38 9.49 22.25
CA THR A 473 -22.00 8.97 22.16
C THR A 473 -21.73 7.93 23.25
N ALA A 474 -22.28 8.11 24.45
CA ALA A 474 -22.17 7.15 25.54
C ALA A 474 -22.88 5.82 25.23
N GLU A 475 -24.08 5.87 24.64
CA GLU A 475 -24.81 4.68 24.18
C GLU A 475 -24.05 3.94 23.07
N GLU A 476 -23.52 4.67 22.09
CA GLU A 476 -22.71 4.09 21.01
C GLU A 476 -21.41 3.45 21.54
N ALA A 477 -20.77 4.08 22.53
CA ALA A 477 -19.58 3.54 23.19
C ALA A 477 -19.87 2.24 23.96
N ALA A 478 -21.04 2.15 24.62
CA ALA A 478 -21.48 0.92 25.28
C ALA A 478 -21.71 -0.21 24.27
N GLY A 479 -22.44 0.05 23.17
CA GLY A 479 -22.66 -0.94 22.11
C GLY A 479 -21.37 -1.41 21.44
N SER A 480 -20.45 -0.48 21.15
CA SER A 480 -19.13 -0.80 20.58
C SER A 480 -18.29 -1.65 21.54
N SER A 481 -18.40 -1.40 22.84
CA SER A 481 -17.69 -2.18 23.86
C SER A 481 -18.19 -3.62 23.91
N GLU A 482 -19.50 -3.85 23.85
CA GLU A 482 -20.09 -5.19 23.80
C GLU A 482 -19.59 -5.98 22.57
N GLU A 483 -19.54 -5.33 21.40
CA GLU A 483 -19.02 -5.95 20.18
C GLU A 483 -17.52 -6.27 20.30
N MET A 484 -16.72 -5.36 20.86
CA MET A 484 -15.30 -5.59 21.13
C MET A 484 -15.06 -6.76 22.10
N ALA A 485 -15.92 -6.93 23.12
CA ALA A 485 -15.84 -8.06 24.04
C ALA A 485 -16.16 -9.39 23.33
N ALA A 486 -17.15 -9.41 22.44
CA ALA A 486 -17.47 -10.56 21.63
C ALA A 486 -16.32 -10.95 20.68
N GLN A 487 -15.72 -9.96 20.00
CA GLN A 487 -14.56 -10.16 19.12
C GLN A 487 -13.33 -10.67 19.88
N ALA A 488 -13.07 -10.15 21.08
CA ALA A 488 -12.01 -10.66 21.95
C ALA A 488 -12.22 -12.15 22.28
N LYS A 489 -13.46 -12.55 22.55
CA LYS A 489 -13.78 -13.95 22.83
C LYS A 489 -13.57 -14.86 21.62
N GLU A 490 -13.88 -14.38 20.42
CA GLU A 490 -13.65 -15.11 19.18
C GLU A 490 -12.15 -15.29 18.89
N MET A 491 -11.34 -14.23 19.09
CA MET A 491 -9.88 -14.31 18.97
C MET A 491 -9.26 -15.30 19.95
N GLU A 492 -9.74 -15.35 21.19
CA GLU A 492 -9.31 -16.33 22.18
C GLU A 492 -9.59 -17.76 21.69
N ASN A 493 -10.79 -18.01 21.15
CA ASN A 493 -11.16 -19.31 20.59
C ASN A 493 -10.25 -19.70 19.40
N MET A 494 -9.96 -18.75 18.49
CA MET A 494 -9.05 -18.98 17.36
C MET A 494 -7.62 -19.27 17.82
N ALA A 495 -7.14 -18.60 18.87
CA ALA A 495 -5.82 -18.85 19.45
C ALA A 495 -5.72 -20.28 20.02
N VAL A 496 -6.77 -20.74 20.70
CA VAL A 496 -6.89 -22.11 21.22
C VAL A 496 -6.92 -23.13 20.07
N GLU A 497 -7.69 -22.90 19.02
CA GLU A 497 -7.75 -23.80 17.86
C GLU A 497 -6.39 -23.90 17.16
N LEU A 498 -5.69 -22.78 16.96
CA LEU A 498 -4.36 -22.76 16.37
C LEU A 498 -3.35 -23.51 17.23
N SER A 499 -3.42 -23.36 18.57
CA SER A 499 -2.57 -24.11 19.50
C SER A 499 -2.78 -25.63 19.40
N LEU A 500 -4.04 -26.07 19.26
CA LEU A 500 -4.38 -27.48 19.07
C LEU A 500 -3.84 -28.05 17.75
N VAL A 501 -3.85 -27.28 16.67
CA VAL A 501 -3.30 -27.71 15.36
C VAL A 501 -1.78 -27.84 15.42
N VAL A 502 -1.11 -26.95 16.16
CA VAL A 502 0.35 -26.91 16.26
C VAL A 502 0.89 -27.98 17.21
N ASN A 503 0.32 -28.10 18.42
CA ASN A 503 0.83 -28.97 19.48
C ASN A 503 0.19 -30.37 19.50
N GLY A 504 -0.94 -30.56 18.83
CA GLY A 504 -1.73 -31.78 18.93
C GLY A 504 -2.44 -31.92 20.29
N ASN A 505 -3.17 -33.03 20.48
CA ASN A 505 -4.07 -33.20 21.62
C ASN A 505 -3.37 -33.53 22.96
N GLN A 506 -2.06 -33.36 23.06
CA GLN A 506 -1.35 -33.57 24.32
C GLN A 506 -1.47 -32.30 25.17
N ASN A 507 -2.28 -32.40 26.24
CA ASN A 507 -2.54 -31.39 27.27
C ASN A 507 -3.64 -30.35 27.03
N GLN A 508 -4.88 -30.81 26.79
CA GLN A 508 -6.06 -29.99 27.10
C GLN A 508 -6.15 -29.62 28.59
N SER A 509 -5.52 -30.39 29.48
CA SER A 509 -5.61 -30.22 30.94
C SER A 509 -4.60 -29.22 31.53
N ALA A 510 -3.46 -28.97 30.86
CA ALA A 510 -2.42 -28.07 31.37
C ALA A 510 -2.59 -26.60 30.92
N LEU A 511 -3.36 -26.37 29.83
CA LEU A 511 -3.60 -25.03 29.29
C LEU A 511 -4.58 -24.20 30.12
N LYS A 512 -5.37 -24.82 31.02
CA LYS A 512 -6.24 -24.09 31.97
C LYS A 512 -5.54 -23.65 33.25
N THR A 513 -4.33 -24.13 33.55
CA THR A 513 -3.64 -23.90 34.83
C THR A 513 -2.32 -23.14 34.72
N SER A 514 -1.76 -22.93 33.52
CA SER A 514 -0.51 -22.18 33.33
C SER A 514 -0.69 -20.67 33.16
N PHE A 515 -1.93 -20.17 33.09
CA PHE A 515 -2.24 -18.73 32.92
C PHE A 515 -2.79 -18.14 34.23
N SER A 516 -1.98 -18.16 35.28
CA SER A 516 -2.14 -17.25 36.42
C SER A 516 -1.25 -16.01 36.19
N PRO A 517 -1.73 -14.78 36.42
CA PRO A 517 -0.95 -13.58 36.18
C PRO A 517 0.17 -13.47 37.22
N SER A 518 1.40 -13.84 36.86
CA SER A 518 2.56 -13.50 37.68
C SER A 518 3.03 -12.09 37.30
N LEU A 519 2.66 -11.11 38.10
CA LEU A 519 3.30 -9.79 38.17
C LEU A 519 4.79 -10.00 38.52
N LYS A 520 5.66 -10.01 37.51
CA LYS A 520 7.10 -9.80 37.71
C LYS A 520 7.46 -8.38 37.31
N SER A 521 7.69 -7.57 38.33
CA SER A 521 8.31 -6.24 38.26
C SER A 521 9.59 -6.28 37.44
N PHE A 522 9.61 -5.60 36.30
CA PHE A 522 10.82 -5.36 35.53
C PHE A 522 11.61 -4.21 36.16
N ALA A 523 12.72 -4.53 36.82
CA ALA A 523 13.74 -3.54 37.17
C ALA A 523 14.61 -3.21 35.93
N PRO A 524 15.02 -1.94 35.72
CA PRO A 524 15.70 -1.53 34.49
C PRO A 524 17.21 -1.77 34.54
N GLY A 525 17.70 -2.66 33.67
CA GLY A 525 19.12 -2.84 33.37
C GLY A 525 19.64 -1.78 32.39
N LYS A 526 20.66 -1.03 32.82
CA LYS A 526 21.39 -0.01 32.06
C LYS A 526 22.05 -0.60 30.81
N LYS A 527 21.70 -0.08 29.61
CA LYS A 527 22.60 0.10 28.45
C LYS A 527 21.92 0.90 27.32
N SER A 528 22.67 1.88 26.80
CA SER A 528 22.37 2.77 25.66
C SER A 528 21.36 3.91 25.88
N TRP A 529 21.83 5.01 26.48
CA TRP A 529 21.08 6.28 26.63
C TRP A 529 21.24 7.25 25.45
N ALA A 530 22.11 6.97 24.47
CA ALA A 530 22.32 7.88 23.34
C ALA A 530 21.36 7.63 22.16
N LEU A 531 20.88 6.38 21.99
CA LEU A 531 19.99 6.02 20.86
C LEU A 531 18.50 6.07 21.23
N ARG A 532 18.17 6.04 22.52
CA ARG A 532 16.79 6.14 23.03
C ARG A 532 16.32 7.59 23.17
N SER A 533 17.22 8.53 23.48
CA SER A 533 16.87 9.94 23.68
C SER A 533 16.47 10.66 22.38
N PHE A 534 16.95 10.18 21.22
CA PHE A 534 16.55 10.72 19.91
C PHE A 534 15.23 10.12 19.39
N LEU A 535 14.86 8.91 19.84
CA LEU A 535 13.61 8.23 19.46
C LEU A 535 12.45 8.53 20.43
N ILE A 536 12.74 8.86 21.69
CA ILE A 536 11.73 9.17 22.71
C ILE A 536 11.22 10.62 22.59
N LEU A 537 12.04 11.56 22.06
CA LEU A 537 11.58 12.93 21.82
C LEU A 537 10.57 13.06 20.66
N LEU A 538 10.56 12.10 19.72
CA LEU A 538 9.62 12.09 18.60
C LEU A 538 8.27 11.41 18.91
N PHE A 539 8.19 10.68 20.02
CA PHE A 539 6.97 9.97 20.43
C PHE A 539 6.24 10.60 21.63
N ALA A 540 6.83 11.60 22.30
CA ALA A 540 6.30 12.17 23.53
C ALA A 540 5.26 13.32 23.34
N THR A 541 4.80 13.58 22.11
CA THR A 541 3.71 14.57 21.85
C THR A 541 2.43 13.96 21.26
N PHE A 542 2.31 12.64 21.15
CA PHE A 542 1.02 12.01 20.83
C PHE A 542 0.35 11.49 22.10
N GLY A 543 -0.42 12.37 22.73
CA GLY A 543 -1.41 11.98 23.73
C GLY A 543 -2.54 11.16 23.09
N LEU A 544 -2.98 10.13 23.82
CA LEU A 544 -4.23 9.38 23.65
C LEU A 544 -4.68 9.09 22.20
N ALA A 545 -4.03 8.12 21.53
CA ALA A 545 -4.59 7.57 20.30
C ALA A 545 -5.72 6.57 20.64
N LYS A 546 -6.96 6.90 20.22
CA LYS A 546 -8.05 5.93 19.98
C LYS A 546 -7.49 4.68 19.28
N ALA A 547 -8.01 3.50 19.57
CA ALA A 547 -7.70 2.30 18.79
C ALA A 547 -8.03 2.56 17.31
N GLN A 548 -7.01 2.74 16.48
CA GLN A 548 -7.17 3.05 15.07
C GLN A 548 -7.25 1.77 14.26
N THR A 549 -8.39 1.55 13.62
CA THR A 549 -8.63 0.38 12.78
C THR A 549 -7.78 0.47 11.51
N VAL A 550 -6.80 -0.42 11.37
CA VAL A 550 -6.05 -0.61 10.12
C VAL A 550 -6.97 -1.26 9.10
N LYS A 551 -7.24 -0.57 7.99
CA LYS A 551 -7.98 -1.14 6.85
C LYS A 551 -7.02 -1.91 5.96
N ILE A 552 -7.18 -3.22 5.92
CA ILE A 552 -6.51 -4.10 4.96
C ILE A 552 -7.44 -4.33 3.79
N GLY A 553 -6.93 -4.17 2.58
CA GLY A 553 -7.67 -4.48 1.36
C GLY A 553 -6.72 -4.77 0.20
N GLY A 554 -7.27 -5.05 -0.96
CA GLY A 554 -6.45 -5.38 -2.12
C GLY A 554 -7.22 -6.14 -3.17
N PHE A 555 -6.49 -6.86 -4.00
CA PHE A 555 -7.10 -7.79 -4.94
C PHE A 555 -6.15 -8.91 -5.31
N VAL A 556 -6.71 -10.08 -5.60
CA VAL A 556 -6.01 -11.15 -6.31
C VAL A 556 -6.40 -11.05 -7.77
N SER A 557 -5.41 -10.97 -8.67
CA SER A 557 -5.65 -11.05 -10.11
C SER A 557 -5.03 -12.30 -10.71
N SER A 558 -5.71 -12.85 -11.72
CA SER A 558 -5.21 -13.89 -12.59
C SER A 558 -5.43 -13.41 -14.02
N GLU A 559 -4.35 -13.15 -14.73
CA GLU A 559 -4.35 -12.66 -16.10
C GLU A 559 -3.77 -13.71 -17.02
N THR A 560 -4.40 -13.88 -18.17
CA THR A 560 -3.95 -14.78 -19.23
C THR A 560 -3.95 -14.01 -20.52
N TYR A 561 -2.83 -14.00 -21.23
CA TYR A 561 -2.74 -13.31 -22.51
C TYR A 561 -1.93 -14.08 -23.54
N PHE A 562 -2.35 -13.89 -24.78
CA PHE A 562 -1.70 -14.40 -25.97
C PHE A 562 -1.24 -13.23 -26.83
N ASP A 563 0.03 -13.23 -27.20
CA ASP A 563 0.61 -12.28 -28.13
C ASP A 563 0.87 -12.94 -29.48
N SER A 564 0.47 -12.25 -30.55
CA SER A 564 0.66 -12.71 -31.93
C SER A 564 2.12 -12.68 -32.39
N LYS A 565 2.95 -11.86 -31.74
CA LYS A 565 4.33 -11.53 -32.11
C LYS A 565 5.12 -11.11 -30.87
N GLU A 566 6.45 -11.17 -30.92
CA GLU A 566 7.28 -10.67 -29.84
C GLU A 566 7.13 -9.13 -29.68
N GLY A 567 6.90 -8.68 -28.45
CA GLY A 567 6.80 -7.26 -28.10
C GLY A 567 7.98 -6.79 -27.26
N ILE A 568 8.30 -5.50 -27.34
CA ILE A 568 9.07 -4.81 -26.31
C ILE A 568 8.15 -4.61 -25.11
N ALA A 569 8.47 -5.31 -24.03
CA ALA A 569 7.67 -5.33 -22.82
C ALA A 569 8.56 -5.52 -21.58
N SER A 570 7.95 -5.55 -20.40
CA SER A 570 8.60 -6.01 -19.18
C SER A 570 7.62 -6.81 -18.32
N ARG A 571 8.16 -7.59 -17.38
CA ARG A 571 7.50 -8.45 -16.40
C ARG A 571 6.69 -9.54 -17.09
N GLU A 572 7.40 -10.50 -17.69
CA GLU A 572 6.82 -11.61 -18.48
C GLU A 572 5.85 -11.11 -19.55
N SER A 573 6.23 -10.04 -20.24
CA SER A 573 5.41 -9.34 -21.23
C SER A 573 4.11 -8.72 -20.70
N ASN A 574 3.85 -8.70 -19.39
CA ASN A 574 2.61 -8.15 -18.84
C ASN A 574 2.49 -6.64 -19.10
N VAL A 575 3.62 -5.92 -19.05
CA VAL A 575 3.72 -4.49 -19.38
C VAL A 575 4.11 -4.31 -20.85
N LEU A 576 3.17 -4.49 -21.76
CA LEU A 576 3.43 -4.37 -23.20
C LEU A 576 3.60 -2.91 -23.61
N LEU A 577 4.78 -2.56 -24.13
CA LEU A 577 5.04 -1.21 -24.63
C LEU A 577 4.71 -1.11 -26.13
N PHE A 578 5.35 -1.90 -26.98
CA PHE A 578 5.12 -1.88 -28.43
C PHE A 578 5.66 -3.15 -29.09
N SER A 579 5.34 -3.37 -30.36
CA SER A 579 5.86 -4.49 -31.16
C SER A 579 7.38 -4.42 -31.31
N LYS A 580 8.06 -5.55 -31.25
CA LYS A 580 9.51 -5.62 -31.48
C LYS A 580 9.82 -5.49 -32.98
N LYS A 581 10.89 -4.78 -33.31
CA LYS A 581 11.36 -4.60 -34.69
C LYS A 581 11.70 -5.97 -35.32
N PRO A 582 11.25 -6.26 -36.55
CA PRO A 582 11.60 -7.48 -37.28
C PRO A 582 13.10 -7.71 -37.31
N MET A 583 13.50 -8.95 -37.09
CA MET A 583 14.89 -9.38 -37.24
C MET A 583 14.88 -10.58 -38.16
N TYR A 584 15.48 -10.46 -39.33
CA TYR A 584 15.43 -11.53 -40.32
C TYR A 584 16.65 -12.45 -40.19
N ASP A 585 16.43 -13.76 -40.31
CA ASP A 585 17.52 -14.72 -40.48
C ASP A 585 18.12 -14.64 -41.90
N ASN A 586 19.14 -15.46 -42.17
CA ASN A 586 19.79 -15.51 -43.49
C ASN A 586 18.87 -16.03 -44.62
N LEU A 587 17.68 -16.55 -44.28
CA LEU A 587 16.67 -17.03 -45.23
C LEU A 587 15.52 -16.02 -45.40
N GLY A 588 15.56 -14.88 -44.70
CA GLY A 588 14.53 -13.86 -44.75
C GLY A 588 13.32 -14.12 -43.86
N ASN A 589 13.38 -15.09 -42.93
CA ASN A 589 12.31 -15.33 -41.97
C ASN A 589 12.42 -14.35 -40.79
N ASP A 590 11.31 -13.75 -40.38
CA ASP A 590 11.30 -12.85 -39.22
C ASP A 590 11.38 -13.64 -37.89
N LEU A 591 12.55 -13.59 -37.26
CA LEU A 591 12.86 -14.20 -35.96
C LEU A 591 12.00 -13.64 -34.81
N THR A 592 11.34 -12.49 -35.01
CA THR A 592 10.45 -11.90 -33.99
C THR A 592 9.00 -12.31 -34.16
N ASP A 593 8.65 -13.03 -35.23
CA ASP A 593 7.31 -13.60 -35.45
C ASP A 593 7.06 -14.83 -34.56
N VAL A 594 7.25 -14.63 -33.26
CA VAL A 594 7.11 -15.65 -32.23
C VAL A 594 5.86 -15.35 -31.43
N ARG A 595 4.91 -16.28 -31.48
CA ARG A 595 3.70 -16.24 -30.65
C ARG A 595 4.05 -16.62 -29.22
N SER A 596 3.44 -15.96 -28.25
CA SER A 596 3.65 -16.28 -26.84
C SER A 596 2.35 -16.32 -26.06
N PHE A 597 2.32 -17.15 -25.03
CA PHE A 597 1.18 -17.34 -24.14
C PHE A 597 1.67 -17.25 -22.69
N HIS A 598 0.94 -16.48 -21.88
CA HIS A 598 1.33 -16.18 -20.50
C HIS A 598 0.14 -16.32 -19.58
N MET A 599 0.39 -16.82 -18.37
CA MET A 599 -0.57 -16.86 -17.26
C MET A 599 0.11 -16.33 -16.01
N VAL A 600 -0.35 -15.20 -15.50
CA VAL A 600 0.32 -14.46 -14.44
C VAL A 600 -0.64 -14.02 -13.35
N SER A 601 -0.13 -13.90 -12.13
CA SER A 601 -0.89 -13.42 -10.96
C SER A 601 -0.15 -12.37 -10.14
N PHE A 602 1.05 -11.97 -10.54
CA PHE A 602 1.90 -11.03 -9.81
C PHE A 602 1.37 -9.58 -9.76
N ASN A 603 0.30 -9.29 -10.51
CA ASN A 603 -0.44 -8.03 -10.42
C ASN A 603 -1.32 -7.93 -9.18
N SER A 604 -1.51 -9.06 -8.47
CA SER A 604 -2.16 -9.12 -7.16
C SER A 604 -1.54 -8.14 -6.18
N ARG A 605 -2.38 -7.56 -5.31
CA ARG A 605 -2.03 -6.39 -4.52
C ARG A 605 -2.53 -6.53 -3.09
N LEU A 606 -1.70 -6.06 -2.17
CA LEU A 606 -2.06 -5.89 -0.77
C LEU A 606 -1.87 -4.43 -0.37
N ARG A 607 -2.88 -3.86 0.28
CA ARG A 607 -2.90 -2.48 0.76
C ARG A 607 -3.28 -2.47 2.24
N ALA A 608 -2.50 -1.76 3.03
CA ALA A 608 -2.84 -1.40 4.40
C ALA A 608 -2.95 0.12 4.48
N SER A 609 -4.01 0.62 5.10
CA SER A 609 -4.20 2.06 5.30
C SER A 609 -4.78 2.37 6.66
N VAL A 610 -4.34 3.49 7.22
CA VAL A 610 -4.91 4.12 8.41
C VAL A 610 -5.42 5.50 7.99
N SER A 611 -6.54 5.93 8.52
CA SER A 611 -7.15 7.22 8.21
C SER A 611 -7.77 7.81 9.48
N GLU A 612 -8.08 9.11 9.46
CA GLU A 612 -8.78 9.81 10.55
C GLU A 612 -7.95 9.92 11.84
N VAL A 613 -6.62 10.00 11.70
CA VAL A 613 -5.70 10.24 12.81
C VAL A 613 -5.47 11.74 12.93
N GLU A 614 -5.85 12.38 14.03
CA GLU A 614 -5.54 13.80 14.21
C GLU A 614 -4.06 14.01 14.52
N ALA A 615 -3.39 14.81 13.69
CA ALA A 615 -1.99 15.18 13.85
C ALA A 615 -1.79 16.60 13.32
N PHE A 616 -1.18 17.49 14.12
CA PHE A 616 -0.91 18.89 13.72
C PHE A 616 -2.16 19.67 13.27
N GLY A 617 -3.33 19.39 13.87
CA GLY A 617 -4.61 19.99 13.46
C GLY A 617 -5.12 19.52 12.09
N ALA A 618 -4.51 18.48 11.51
CA ALA A 618 -4.92 17.86 10.26
C ALA A 618 -5.54 16.47 10.51
N LYS A 619 -6.49 16.08 9.66
CA LYS A 619 -6.89 14.68 9.52
C LYS A 619 -5.80 13.97 8.73
N SER A 620 -5.04 13.11 9.39
CA SER A 620 -3.95 12.39 8.77
C SER A 620 -4.35 10.99 8.32
N SER A 621 -3.74 10.56 7.22
CA SER A 621 -3.86 9.21 6.69
C SER A 621 -2.49 8.68 6.28
N ALA A 622 -2.31 7.37 6.36
CA ALA A 622 -1.09 6.69 5.94
C ALA A 622 -1.47 5.47 5.11
N VAL A 623 -0.71 5.22 4.04
CA VAL A 623 -0.93 4.08 3.14
C VAL A 623 0.39 3.38 2.86
N ILE A 624 0.39 2.05 3.00
CA ILE A 624 1.42 1.17 2.47
C ILE A 624 0.76 0.18 1.52
N GLU A 625 1.28 0.07 0.31
CA GLU A 625 0.72 -0.79 -0.73
C GLU A 625 1.84 -1.55 -1.44
N PHE A 626 1.67 -2.86 -1.60
CA PHE A 626 2.59 -3.76 -2.29
C PHE A 626 1.92 -4.50 -3.45
N ASP A 627 2.66 -4.72 -4.54
CA ASP A 627 2.36 -5.74 -5.56
C ASP A 627 3.53 -6.70 -5.72
N PHE A 628 3.42 -7.68 -6.62
CA PHE A 628 4.46 -8.69 -6.84
C PHE A 628 5.16 -8.54 -8.20
N LEU A 629 5.04 -7.39 -8.87
CA LEU A 629 5.70 -7.16 -10.16
C LEU A 629 7.24 -7.10 -10.06
N GLY A 630 7.78 -6.83 -8.88
CA GLY A 630 9.22 -6.58 -8.71
C GLY A 630 9.74 -5.30 -9.38
N THR A 631 10.99 -4.94 -9.07
CA THR A 631 11.67 -3.74 -9.60
C THR A 631 12.40 -3.98 -10.92
N GLY A 632 12.57 -5.23 -11.35
CA GLY A 632 13.17 -5.64 -12.62
C GLY A 632 12.59 -6.98 -13.12
N GLU A 633 12.93 -7.35 -14.35
CA GLU A 633 12.51 -8.64 -14.95
C GLU A 633 12.92 -9.83 -14.08
N SER A 634 14.16 -9.81 -13.58
CA SER A 634 14.71 -10.84 -12.69
C SER A 634 14.08 -10.87 -11.29
N PHE A 635 13.18 -9.92 -10.98
CA PHE A 635 12.51 -9.79 -9.69
C PHE A 635 10.99 -9.97 -9.77
N VAL A 636 10.46 -10.45 -10.90
CA VAL A 636 9.04 -10.84 -11.01
C VAL A 636 8.69 -11.81 -9.87
N ASN A 637 7.47 -11.70 -9.33
CA ASN A 637 6.97 -12.37 -8.12
C ASN A 637 7.57 -11.89 -6.78
N MET A 638 8.53 -10.96 -6.78
CA MET A 638 9.00 -10.35 -5.53
C MET A 638 8.12 -9.16 -5.11
N PRO A 639 7.82 -9.00 -3.81
CA PRO A 639 7.10 -7.85 -3.30
C PRO A 639 7.78 -6.53 -3.67
N ARG A 640 7.04 -5.62 -4.29
CA ARG A 640 7.44 -4.25 -4.59
C ARG A 640 6.51 -3.27 -3.90
N MET A 641 7.10 -2.33 -3.18
CA MET A 641 6.39 -1.19 -2.60
C MET A 641 5.92 -0.24 -3.71
N ARG A 642 4.60 -0.08 -3.84
CA ARG A 642 3.96 0.82 -4.80
C ARG A 642 3.71 2.20 -4.21
N HIS A 643 3.07 2.22 -3.04
CA HIS A 643 2.75 3.42 -2.30
C HIS A 643 3.27 3.26 -0.87
N ALA A 644 3.84 4.33 -0.34
CA ALA A 644 4.26 4.45 1.04
C ALA A 644 4.30 5.93 1.38
N TYR A 645 3.18 6.48 1.83
CA TYR A 645 3.04 7.91 2.08
C TYR A 645 2.16 8.18 3.30
N VAL A 646 2.36 9.38 3.86
CA VAL A 646 1.47 10.03 4.82
C VAL A 646 0.86 11.24 4.14
N ASN A 647 -0.42 11.49 4.38
CA ASN A 647 -1.12 12.69 3.94
C ASN A 647 -1.72 13.38 5.16
N LEU A 648 -1.52 14.69 5.28
CA LEU A 648 -2.10 15.55 6.31
C LEU A 648 -3.14 16.44 5.64
N ASP A 649 -4.42 16.26 5.94
CA ASP A 649 -5.52 17.03 5.36
C ASP A 649 -6.08 18.06 6.36
N TRP A 650 -5.86 19.34 6.10
CA TRP A 650 -6.56 20.46 6.74
C TRP A 650 -7.78 20.87 5.89
N GLU A 651 -8.59 21.80 6.38
CA GLU A 651 -9.84 22.23 5.72
C GLU A 651 -9.65 22.67 4.25
N LYS A 652 -8.59 23.43 3.96
CA LYS A 652 -8.31 23.98 2.61
C LYS A 652 -7.02 23.49 1.98
N SER A 653 -6.23 22.69 2.68
CA SER A 653 -4.91 22.27 2.20
C SER A 653 -4.58 20.84 2.58
N SER A 654 -3.79 20.17 1.75
CA SER A 654 -3.16 18.89 2.11
C SER A 654 -1.65 18.93 1.94
N LEU A 655 -0.95 18.13 2.75
CA LEU A 655 0.46 17.84 2.58
C LEU A 655 0.68 16.32 2.50
N LEU A 656 1.06 15.85 1.32
CA LEU A 656 1.44 14.45 1.07
C LEU A 656 2.96 14.32 1.08
N MET A 657 3.48 13.34 1.82
CA MET A 657 4.90 13.02 1.90
C MET A 657 5.11 11.52 1.73
N GLY A 658 5.93 11.12 0.76
CA GLY A 658 6.32 9.72 0.52
C GLY A 658 6.16 9.29 -0.94
N GLN A 659 6.14 7.97 -1.16
CA GLN A 659 6.00 7.40 -2.51
C GLN A 659 4.54 7.39 -2.95
N TYR A 660 4.22 8.16 -3.98
CA TYR A 660 2.89 8.22 -4.58
C TYR A 660 2.96 8.41 -6.10
N TRP A 661 1.82 8.41 -6.78
CA TRP A 661 1.72 8.70 -8.21
C TRP A 661 2.39 10.02 -8.56
N HIS A 662 3.14 10.04 -9.67
CA HIS A 662 3.64 11.28 -10.24
C HIS A 662 2.44 12.17 -10.64
N PRO A 663 2.49 13.50 -10.48
CA PRO A 663 1.38 14.40 -10.85
C PRO A 663 0.86 14.25 -12.29
N MET A 664 1.75 13.97 -13.24
CA MET A 664 1.38 13.61 -14.63
C MET A 664 0.45 12.38 -14.73
N PHE A 665 0.49 11.44 -13.77
CA PHE A 665 -0.42 10.30 -13.72
C PHE A 665 -1.64 10.64 -12.86
N ASN A 666 -2.79 10.90 -13.48
CA ASN A 666 -4.02 11.20 -12.76
C ASN A 666 -4.83 9.91 -12.47
N PRO A 667 -5.04 9.51 -11.21
CA PRO A 667 -5.78 8.30 -10.86
C PRO A 667 -7.29 8.33 -11.21
N ILE A 668 -7.83 9.50 -11.54
CA ILE A 668 -9.23 9.67 -11.96
C ILE A 668 -9.33 9.59 -13.49
N CYS A 669 -8.33 10.12 -14.21
CA CYS A 669 -8.26 10.07 -15.67
C CYS A 669 -7.07 9.23 -16.16
N PHE A 670 -7.19 7.90 -16.02
CA PHE A 670 -6.24 6.95 -16.59
C PHE A 670 -6.94 5.88 -17.46
N PRO A 671 -6.23 5.29 -18.44
CA PRO A 671 -6.73 4.19 -19.25
C PRO A 671 -6.98 2.97 -18.39
N GLN A 672 -8.20 2.42 -18.45
CA GLN A 672 -8.58 1.23 -17.69
C GLN A 672 -8.45 -0.04 -18.53
N VAL A 673 -7.41 -0.09 -19.37
CA VAL A 673 -7.04 -1.29 -20.12
C VAL A 673 -6.73 -2.44 -19.16
N MET A 674 -6.97 -3.68 -19.60
CA MET A 674 -6.78 -4.88 -18.78
C MET A 674 -5.31 -5.18 -18.53
N GLY A 675 -4.45 -4.88 -19.49
CA GLY A 675 -3.00 -5.01 -19.34
C GLY A 675 -2.46 -4.05 -18.28
N TRP A 676 -1.59 -4.55 -17.40
CA TRP A 676 -0.90 -3.69 -16.45
C TRP A 676 -0.01 -2.68 -17.20
N GLY A 677 0.06 -1.46 -16.67
CA GLY A 677 0.91 -0.40 -17.22
C GLY A 677 0.15 0.83 -17.70
N GLY A 678 -1.18 0.83 -17.55
CA GLY A 678 -2.01 2.01 -17.83
C GLY A 678 -1.91 2.49 -19.27
N ALA A 679 -1.76 1.57 -20.21
CA ALA A 679 -1.52 1.80 -21.64
C ALA A 679 -0.20 2.52 -21.99
N ALA A 680 0.85 2.46 -21.15
CA ALA A 680 2.20 2.85 -21.56
C ALA A 680 2.63 2.15 -22.86
N PRO A 681 3.39 2.80 -23.76
CA PRO A 681 3.97 4.15 -23.64
C PRO A 681 3.02 5.28 -24.08
N VAL A 682 1.75 4.98 -24.36
CA VAL A 682 0.79 5.98 -24.84
C VAL A 682 0.33 6.92 -23.73
N ASN A 683 0.16 6.38 -22.54
CA ASN A 683 -0.01 7.17 -21.33
C ASN A 683 1.27 7.16 -20.50
N VAL A 684 1.40 8.15 -19.62
CA VAL A 684 2.47 8.16 -18.62
C VAL A 684 2.24 7.03 -17.60
N LEU A 685 3.33 6.51 -17.03
CA LEU A 685 3.27 5.66 -15.85
C LEU A 685 4.49 5.97 -14.97
N SER A 686 4.28 6.55 -13.79
CA SER A 686 5.38 6.86 -12.86
C SER A 686 4.88 7.06 -11.42
N ARG A 687 5.68 6.60 -10.45
CA ARG A 687 5.47 6.75 -9.00
C ARG A 687 6.81 7.11 -8.36
N ASN A 688 6.81 8.12 -7.51
CA ASN A 688 8.04 8.72 -7.01
C ASN A 688 7.88 9.20 -5.57
N ASN A 689 9.00 9.20 -4.85
CA ASN A 689 9.08 9.85 -3.55
C ASN A 689 8.93 11.35 -3.76
N GLN A 690 7.95 11.94 -3.09
CA GLN A 690 7.58 13.33 -3.29
C GLN A 690 7.11 13.97 -1.99
N VAL A 691 7.24 15.30 -1.96
CA VAL A 691 6.48 16.18 -1.08
C VAL A 691 5.54 16.96 -1.98
N ARG A 692 4.24 16.90 -1.69
CA ARG A 692 3.19 17.56 -2.47
C ARG A 692 2.31 18.37 -1.54
N PHE A 693 2.19 19.65 -1.81
CA PHE A 693 1.26 20.53 -1.13
C PHE A 693 0.10 20.85 -2.05
N THR A 694 -1.13 20.53 -1.63
CA THR A 694 -2.37 20.82 -2.36
C THR A 694 -3.13 21.92 -1.63
N TYR A 695 -3.72 22.86 -2.38
CA TYR A 695 -4.59 23.91 -1.87
C TYR A 695 -5.91 23.93 -2.64
N GLN A 696 -7.02 24.00 -1.91
CA GLN A 696 -8.37 24.07 -2.46
C GLN A 696 -8.72 25.54 -2.74
N LEU A 697 -8.70 25.93 -4.01
CA LEU A 697 -9.00 27.30 -4.44
C LEU A 697 -10.51 27.60 -4.40
N SER A 698 -11.34 26.59 -4.65
CA SER A 698 -12.81 26.62 -4.51
C SER A 698 -13.32 25.20 -4.31
N PRO A 699 -14.60 24.94 -3.96
CA PRO A 699 -15.12 23.58 -3.83
C PRO A 699 -14.91 22.68 -5.07
N SER A 700 -14.75 23.29 -6.25
CA SER A 700 -14.56 22.58 -7.52
C SER A 700 -13.15 22.67 -8.09
N VAL A 701 -12.25 23.49 -7.53
CA VAL A 701 -10.89 23.71 -8.07
C VAL A 701 -9.83 23.49 -7.01
N SER A 702 -8.85 22.64 -7.31
CA SER A 702 -7.65 22.44 -6.49
C SER A 702 -6.38 22.70 -7.31
N ALA A 703 -5.33 23.12 -6.63
CA ALA A 703 -3.99 23.25 -7.20
C ALA A 703 -2.98 22.57 -6.28
N ASN A 704 -1.97 21.91 -6.83
CA ASN A 704 -0.86 21.41 -6.04
C ASN A 704 0.50 21.71 -6.68
N ILE A 705 1.49 21.89 -5.81
CA ILE A 705 2.90 21.93 -6.16
C ILE A 705 3.57 20.70 -5.55
N SER A 706 4.50 20.08 -6.29
CA SER A 706 5.26 18.96 -5.76
C SER A 706 6.73 18.99 -6.17
N ALA A 707 7.57 18.54 -5.24
CA ALA A 707 8.99 18.29 -5.42
C ALA A 707 9.23 16.79 -5.27
N LEU A 708 9.90 16.17 -6.24
CA LEU A 708 10.06 14.70 -6.25
C LEU A 708 11.41 14.22 -6.79
N SER A 709 11.76 12.98 -6.40
CA SER A 709 12.94 12.27 -6.90
C SER A 709 12.53 10.97 -7.58
N HIS A 710 13.21 10.61 -8.67
CA HIS A 710 12.89 9.40 -9.42
C HIS A 710 13.17 8.14 -8.62
N ARG A 711 12.21 7.21 -8.57
CA ARG A 711 12.38 5.91 -7.91
C ARG A 711 11.90 4.72 -8.75
N ASP A 712 10.61 4.66 -9.08
CA ASP A 712 10.01 3.47 -9.71
C ASP A 712 10.46 3.31 -11.17
N PHE A 713 10.25 4.35 -11.99
CA PHE A 713 10.82 4.46 -13.33
C PHE A 713 11.74 5.67 -13.39
N THR A 714 12.86 5.51 -14.09
CA THR A 714 13.98 6.45 -14.03
C THR A 714 14.41 6.88 -15.43
N SER A 715 15.09 8.02 -15.53
CA SER A 715 15.71 8.43 -16.80
C SER A 715 16.78 7.45 -17.26
N ASN A 716 16.95 7.35 -18.59
CA ASN A 716 18.06 6.63 -19.20
C ASN A 716 19.35 7.47 -19.20
N GLY A 717 20.49 6.84 -19.42
CA GLY A 717 21.77 7.52 -19.57
C GLY A 717 22.91 6.53 -19.86
N PRO A 718 24.16 6.98 -19.71
CA PRO A 718 25.36 6.20 -20.03
C PRO A 718 25.43 4.80 -19.43
N ASP A 719 24.90 4.62 -18.23
CA ASP A 719 24.92 3.35 -17.49
C ASP A 719 23.52 2.69 -17.49
N GLY A 720 22.71 2.99 -18.51
CA GLY A 720 21.33 2.55 -18.61
C GLY A 720 20.38 3.35 -17.71
N TYR A 721 19.21 2.78 -17.42
CA TYR A 721 18.18 3.40 -16.58
C TYR A 721 18.63 3.49 -15.12
N SER A 722 18.68 4.71 -14.58
CA SER A 722 19.06 4.90 -13.18
C SER A 722 18.53 6.20 -12.59
N SER A 723 18.14 6.17 -11.31
CA SER A 723 17.77 7.36 -10.55
C SER A 723 18.98 8.23 -10.19
N LYS A 724 20.21 7.78 -10.48
CA LYS A 724 21.41 8.56 -10.17
C LYS A 724 21.47 9.87 -10.96
N TYR A 725 20.94 9.93 -12.18
CA TYR A 725 21.09 11.14 -13.01
C TYR A 725 20.33 12.34 -12.44
N ILE A 726 19.13 12.12 -11.89
CA ILE A 726 18.42 13.20 -11.18
C ILE A 726 19.05 13.49 -9.81
N ARG A 727 19.60 12.49 -9.10
CA ARG A 727 20.33 12.76 -7.85
C ARG A 727 21.60 13.58 -8.09
N ASN A 728 22.30 13.31 -9.17
CA ASN A 728 23.54 13.98 -9.56
C ASN A 728 23.32 15.45 -9.96
N SER A 729 22.09 15.84 -10.35
CA SER A 729 21.77 17.25 -10.62
C SER A 729 21.61 18.06 -9.33
N GLY A 730 21.33 17.41 -8.20
CA GLY A 730 21.12 18.05 -6.90
C GLY A 730 19.79 18.80 -6.79
N ILE A 731 18.92 18.75 -7.81
CA ILE A 731 17.66 19.49 -7.86
C ILE A 731 16.51 18.49 -8.02
N PRO A 732 15.48 18.51 -7.16
CA PRO A 732 14.30 17.67 -7.35
C PRO A 732 13.54 18.09 -8.60
N GLU A 733 12.78 17.16 -9.17
CA GLU A 733 11.81 17.50 -10.20
C GLU A 733 10.65 18.28 -9.56
N MET A 734 10.26 19.38 -10.20
CA MET A 734 9.21 20.27 -9.73
C MET A 734 8.00 20.16 -10.65
N ASN A 735 6.80 20.06 -10.08
CA ASN A 735 5.56 20.01 -10.83
C ASN A 735 4.51 20.95 -10.24
N LEU A 736 3.73 21.56 -11.11
CA LEU A 736 2.49 22.28 -10.82
C LEU A 736 1.33 21.51 -11.44
N HIS A 737 0.26 21.31 -10.68
CA HIS A 737 -0.93 20.62 -11.13
C HIS A 737 -2.17 21.41 -10.72
N MET A 738 -3.17 21.49 -11.59
CA MET A 738 -4.48 22.06 -11.29
C MET A 738 -5.57 21.11 -11.77
N GLU A 739 -6.61 20.97 -10.96
CA GLU A 739 -7.75 20.11 -11.26
C GLU A 739 -9.06 20.86 -10.97
N TYR A 740 -9.99 20.77 -11.91
CA TYR A 740 -11.38 21.19 -11.80
C TYR A 740 -12.28 19.96 -11.79
N LYS A 741 -13.26 19.93 -10.90
CA LYS A 741 -14.21 18.82 -10.73
C LYS A 741 -15.60 19.33 -10.40
N ASN A 742 -16.58 18.89 -11.19
CA ASN A 742 -18.00 18.94 -10.87
C ASN A 742 -18.64 17.55 -11.07
N GLU A 743 -19.98 17.45 -11.04
CA GLU A 743 -20.69 16.17 -11.13
C GLU A 743 -20.48 15.41 -12.45
N SER A 744 -20.31 16.13 -13.57
CA SER A 744 -20.27 15.53 -14.91
C SER A 744 -18.90 15.65 -15.58
N ILE A 745 -18.11 16.65 -15.23
CA ILE A 745 -16.84 16.98 -15.86
C ILE A 745 -15.75 17.03 -14.80
N MET A 746 -14.62 16.40 -15.11
CA MET A 746 -13.36 16.67 -14.42
C MET A 746 -12.31 17.00 -15.45
N ALA A 747 -11.58 18.09 -15.26
CA ALA A 747 -10.52 18.50 -16.16
C ALA A 747 -9.30 18.90 -15.34
N GLY A 748 -8.11 18.74 -15.90
CA GLY A 748 -6.92 19.18 -15.21
C GLY A 748 -5.74 19.31 -16.13
N PHE A 749 -4.72 19.95 -15.60
CA PHE A 749 -3.47 20.22 -16.29
C PHE A 749 -2.31 20.05 -15.32
N THR A 750 -1.23 19.44 -15.80
CA THR A 750 0.05 19.35 -15.10
C THR A 750 1.12 19.95 -15.98
N SER A 751 2.05 20.70 -15.39
CA SER A 751 3.32 21.08 -15.99
C SER A 751 4.45 20.79 -15.00
N GLY A 752 5.59 20.36 -15.50
CA GLY A 752 6.75 20.10 -14.67
C GLY A 752 8.07 20.27 -15.39
N PHE A 753 9.09 20.35 -14.56
CA PHE A 753 10.46 20.61 -14.94
C PHE A 753 11.38 19.68 -14.18
N LYS A 754 12.30 19.03 -14.91
CA LYS A 754 13.35 18.21 -14.32
C LYS A 754 14.72 18.58 -14.88
N SER A 755 15.74 18.47 -14.05
CA SER A 755 17.14 18.57 -14.45
C SER A 755 17.85 17.27 -14.08
N ILE A 756 18.55 16.67 -15.04
CA ILE A 756 19.39 15.49 -14.81
C ILE A 756 20.84 15.81 -15.15
N LYS A 757 21.78 15.17 -14.47
CA LYS A 757 23.21 15.17 -14.78
C LYS A 757 23.60 13.77 -15.27
N PRO A 758 23.67 13.53 -16.60
CA PRO A 758 23.95 12.20 -17.15
C PRO A 758 25.31 11.63 -16.73
N ARG A 759 26.32 12.48 -16.56
CA ARG A 759 27.69 12.10 -16.18
C ARG A 759 28.23 13.08 -15.14
N THR A 760 29.06 12.59 -14.23
CA THR A 760 29.90 13.43 -13.35
C THR A 760 31.34 13.51 -13.83
N VAL A 761 31.75 12.57 -14.69
CA VAL A 761 33.07 12.48 -15.31
C VAL A 761 32.90 12.12 -16.79
N THR A 762 33.62 12.78 -17.68
CA THR A 762 33.65 12.46 -19.12
C THR A 762 34.42 11.17 -19.36
N PRO A 763 34.23 10.49 -20.52
CA PRO A 763 35.03 9.31 -20.87
C PRO A 763 36.56 9.56 -20.86
N ALA A 764 37.00 10.81 -21.05
CA ALA A 764 38.41 11.20 -21.01
C ALA A 764 38.92 11.55 -19.58
N GLY A 765 38.11 11.35 -18.54
CA GLY A 765 38.52 11.52 -17.14
C GLY A 765 38.36 12.92 -16.56
N TYR A 766 37.71 13.85 -17.28
CA TYR A 766 37.47 15.21 -16.79
C TYR A 766 36.19 15.27 -15.96
N LYS A 767 36.20 16.02 -14.85
CA LYS A 767 34.97 16.36 -14.13
C LYS A 767 34.05 17.17 -15.05
N THR A 768 32.76 16.84 -15.05
CA THR A 768 31.75 17.61 -15.80
C THR A 768 30.53 17.92 -14.92
N ASP A 769 30.02 19.14 -15.07
CA ASP A 769 28.82 19.63 -14.39
C ASP A 769 27.65 19.86 -15.36
N GLU A 770 27.76 19.34 -16.59
CA GLU A 770 26.73 19.48 -17.62
C GLU A 770 25.42 18.80 -17.22
N THR A 771 24.32 19.55 -17.29
CA THR A 771 22.97 19.08 -16.98
C THR A 771 22.07 19.17 -18.21
N LEU A 772 21.13 18.26 -18.32
CA LEU A 772 20.01 18.33 -19.25
C LEU A 772 18.76 18.77 -18.50
N GLN A 773 18.19 19.90 -18.91
CA GLN A 773 16.91 20.41 -18.42
C GLN A 773 15.79 19.99 -19.36
N SER A 774 14.67 19.50 -18.83
CA SER A 774 13.55 18.98 -19.61
C SER A 774 12.22 19.47 -19.05
N TRP A 775 11.29 19.80 -19.93
CA TRP A 775 9.90 20.16 -19.59
C TRP A 775 8.92 19.05 -19.97
N HIS A 776 7.85 18.90 -19.19
CA HIS A 776 6.73 18.01 -19.52
C HIS A 776 5.41 18.59 -19.05
N ALA A 777 4.34 18.27 -19.76
CA ALA A 777 3.01 18.71 -19.42
C ALA A 777 1.95 17.72 -19.91
N ASN A 778 0.80 17.68 -19.24
CA ASN A 778 -0.39 17.01 -19.75
C ASN A 778 -1.65 17.81 -19.43
N ALA A 779 -2.67 17.62 -20.26
CA ALA A 779 -4.02 18.08 -19.99
C ALA A 779 -4.97 16.90 -20.17
N PHE A 780 -5.99 16.82 -19.32
CA PHE A 780 -6.99 15.76 -19.40
C PHE A 780 -8.38 16.31 -19.13
N ILE A 781 -9.37 15.59 -19.65
CA ILE A 781 -10.78 15.81 -19.37
C ILE A 781 -11.51 14.48 -19.30
N THR A 782 -12.42 14.37 -18.35
CA THR A 782 -13.38 13.29 -18.24
C THR A 782 -14.78 13.87 -18.36
N TYR A 783 -15.65 13.14 -19.04
CA TYR A 783 -17.07 13.43 -19.15
C TYR A 783 -17.86 12.21 -18.71
N THR A 784 -18.77 12.41 -17.76
CA THR A 784 -19.58 11.36 -17.17
C THR A 784 -21.06 11.71 -17.35
N SER A 785 -21.79 10.83 -18.02
CA SER A 785 -23.25 10.88 -18.12
C SER A 785 -23.86 9.63 -17.49
N LYS A 786 -25.18 9.42 -17.61
CA LYS A 786 -25.83 8.18 -17.15
C LYS A 786 -25.43 6.94 -17.96
N LYS A 787 -25.14 7.09 -19.26
CA LYS A 787 -24.89 5.95 -20.17
C LYS A 787 -23.42 5.77 -20.52
N ILE A 788 -22.70 6.87 -20.67
CA ILE A 788 -21.32 6.88 -21.15
C ILE A 788 -20.39 7.58 -20.16
N HIS A 789 -19.15 7.11 -20.14
CA HIS A 789 -18.03 7.77 -19.49
C HIS A 789 -16.88 7.85 -20.50
N ALA A 790 -16.47 9.08 -20.82
CA ALA A 790 -15.42 9.38 -21.79
C ALA A 790 -14.24 10.05 -21.10
N LYS A 791 -13.03 9.70 -21.48
CA LYS A 791 -11.78 10.28 -20.99
C LYS A 791 -10.92 10.66 -22.17
N PHE A 792 -10.28 11.82 -22.10
CA PHE A 792 -9.32 12.28 -23.09
C PHE A 792 -8.11 12.87 -22.38
N THR A 793 -6.91 12.56 -22.87
CA THR A 793 -5.66 13.12 -22.35
C THR A 793 -4.72 13.45 -23.49
N THR A 794 -4.05 14.59 -23.38
CA THR A 794 -2.90 14.96 -24.20
C THR A 794 -1.66 15.12 -23.31
N ILE A 795 -0.52 14.65 -23.79
CA ILE A 795 0.78 14.70 -23.13
C ILE A 795 1.77 15.30 -24.11
N TYR A 796 2.61 16.21 -23.63
CA TYR A 796 3.74 16.75 -24.37
C TYR A 796 4.94 16.82 -23.43
N GLY A 797 6.09 16.36 -23.85
CA GLY A 797 7.27 16.54 -23.01
C GLY A 797 8.57 16.06 -23.60
N GLN A 798 9.63 16.38 -22.88
CA GLN A 798 11.01 16.14 -23.22
C GLN A 798 11.58 15.06 -22.31
N ASN A 799 12.43 14.19 -22.87
CA ASN A 799 13.08 13.12 -22.12
C ASN A 799 12.08 12.29 -21.29
N MET A 800 11.06 11.73 -21.94
CA MET A 800 9.92 11.10 -21.27
C MET A 800 10.15 9.66 -20.78
N THR A 801 11.42 9.22 -20.73
CA THR A 801 11.79 7.84 -20.39
C THR A 801 11.39 7.43 -18.96
N ASN A 802 11.40 8.36 -18.01
CA ASN A 802 10.95 8.15 -16.62
C ASN A 802 9.42 7.98 -16.49
N PHE A 803 8.67 8.17 -17.58
CA PHE A 803 7.24 7.91 -17.67
C PHE A 803 6.90 6.65 -18.47
N LEU A 804 7.90 5.82 -18.78
CA LEU A 804 7.80 4.69 -19.72
C LEU A 804 7.36 5.06 -21.14
N MET A 805 7.43 6.34 -21.52
CA MET A 805 7.14 6.76 -22.89
C MET A 805 8.38 6.62 -23.79
N ILE A 806 8.16 6.71 -25.11
CA ILE A 806 9.26 6.83 -26.09
C ILE A 806 9.94 8.22 -25.98
N GLY A 807 11.09 8.37 -26.62
CA GLY A 807 11.90 9.58 -26.56
C GLY A 807 13.09 9.42 -25.62
N GLY A 808 13.61 10.53 -25.09
CA GLY A 808 14.88 10.54 -24.34
C GLY A 808 15.68 11.81 -24.61
N TYR A 809 16.98 11.67 -24.79
CA TYR A 809 17.88 12.75 -25.17
C TYR A 809 19.08 12.19 -25.93
N ALA A 810 19.88 13.07 -26.52
CA ALA A 810 21.07 12.71 -27.27
C ALA A 810 22.26 13.59 -26.88
N GLU A 811 23.48 13.10 -27.15
CA GLU A 811 24.70 13.91 -27.03
C GLU A 811 24.77 14.91 -28.19
N LYS A 812 24.70 16.20 -27.87
CA LYS A 812 24.68 17.29 -28.85
C LYS A 812 26.09 17.62 -29.34
N SER A 813 27.08 17.64 -28.46
CA SER A 813 28.48 17.94 -28.78
C SER A 813 29.38 17.19 -27.80
N VAL A 814 30.43 16.56 -28.33
CA VAL A 814 31.36 15.71 -27.60
C VAL A 814 32.77 16.29 -27.73
N GLN A 815 33.26 16.90 -26.65
CA GLN A 815 34.65 17.34 -26.47
C GLN A 815 35.26 16.54 -25.30
N PRO A 816 36.59 16.31 -25.25
CA PRO A 816 37.23 15.55 -24.17
C PRO A 816 36.82 16.02 -22.76
N GLU A 817 36.77 17.34 -22.57
CA GLU A 817 36.43 18.01 -21.32
C GLU A 817 34.93 18.20 -21.09
N LYS A 818 34.09 18.15 -22.14
CA LYS A 818 32.69 18.56 -22.07
C LYS A 818 31.80 17.84 -23.07
N ILE A 819 30.73 17.21 -22.56
CA ILE A 819 29.65 16.61 -23.36
C ILE A 819 28.35 17.35 -23.06
N THR A 820 27.75 17.96 -24.08
CA THR A 820 26.45 18.64 -23.96
C THR A 820 25.32 17.76 -24.51
N TYR A 821 24.09 18.02 -24.09
CA TYR A 821 22.93 17.17 -24.38
C TYR A 821 21.78 17.96 -24.99
N THR A 822 20.92 17.31 -25.77
CA THR A 822 19.67 17.88 -26.29
C THR A 822 18.50 16.92 -26.09
N ASN A 823 17.32 17.44 -25.76
CA ASN A 823 16.12 16.63 -25.51
C ASN A 823 15.52 16.07 -26.80
N LEU A 824 15.01 14.84 -26.74
CA LEU A 824 14.00 14.36 -27.68
C LEU A 824 12.61 14.69 -27.12
N THR A 825 11.75 15.22 -27.98
CA THR A 825 10.41 15.66 -27.64
C THR A 825 9.37 14.64 -28.11
N THR A 826 8.38 14.37 -27.26
CA THR A 826 7.32 13.39 -27.51
C THR A 826 5.96 14.01 -27.23
N SER A 827 5.01 13.80 -28.13
CA SER A 827 3.59 14.05 -27.88
C SER A 827 2.84 12.74 -27.78
N SER A 828 1.78 12.71 -26.98
CA SER A 828 0.84 11.59 -26.95
C SER A 828 -0.59 12.07 -26.76
N TYR A 829 -1.53 11.36 -27.35
CA TYR A 829 -2.96 11.63 -27.30
C TYR A 829 -3.68 10.31 -27.10
N TRP A 830 -4.60 10.26 -26.16
CA TRP A 830 -5.44 9.08 -26.01
C TRP A 830 -6.84 9.42 -25.55
N THR A 831 -7.77 8.55 -25.92
CA THR A 831 -9.17 8.61 -25.53
C THR A 831 -9.65 7.23 -25.09
N GLU A 832 -10.57 7.22 -24.15
CA GLU A 832 -11.30 6.03 -23.72
C GLU A 832 -12.78 6.35 -23.61
N ILE A 833 -13.63 5.60 -24.31
CA ILE A 833 -15.08 5.70 -24.19
C ILE A 833 -15.58 4.38 -23.61
N SER A 834 -16.40 4.46 -22.57
CA SER A 834 -16.94 3.29 -21.88
C SER A 834 -18.42 3.44 -21.58
N SER A 835 -19.16 2.32 -21.60
CA SER A 835 -20.53 2.27 -21.09
C SER A 835 -20.54 2.16 -19.57
N ARG A 836 -21.64 2.62 -18.93
CA ARG A 836 -21.78 2.65 -17.47
C ARG A 836 -22.69 1.56 -16.89
N GLY A 837 -22.83 0.42 -17.56
CA GLY A 837 -23.58 -0.69 -17.00
C GLY A 837 -22.96 -1.19 -15.68
N GLU A 838 -23.80 -1.58 -14.72
CA GLU A 838 -23.32 -2.03 -13.40
C GLU A 838 -22.62 -3.39 -13.46
N LYS A 839 -23.22 -4.34 -14.20
CA LYS A 839 -22.68 -5.68 -14.42
C LYS A 839 -21.79 -5.74 -15.65
N PHE A 840 -22.24 -5.20 -16.78
CA PHE A 840 -21.51 -5.26 -18.05
C PHE A 840 -21.05 -3.88 -18.47
N LYS A 841 -19.77 -3.75 -18.82
CA LYS A 841 -19.21 -2.53 -19.42
C LYS A 841 -18.42 -2.87 -20.66
N ALA A 842 -18.77 -2.21 -21.76
CA ALA A 842 -17.98 -2.19 -22.98
C ALA A 842 -17.15 -0.91 -22.99
N ALA A 843 -15.89 -1.00 -23.40
CA ALA A 843 -15.02 0.15 -23.52
C ALA A 843 -14.12 0.04 -24.75
N LEU A 844 -13.76 1.18 -25.31
CA LEU A 844 -12.81 1.32 -26.40
C LEU A 844 -11.75 2.33 -26.00
N PHE A 845 -10.51 1.87 -25.89
CA PHE A 845 -9.34 2.73 -25.78
C PHE A 845 -8.70 2.91 -27.15
N ALA A 846 -8.30 4.15 -27.46
CA ALA A 846 -7.47 4.45 -28.63
C ALA A 846 -6.44 5.50 -28.24
N GLY A 847 -5.20 5.34 -28.70
CA GLY A 847 -4.20 6.38 -28.51
C GLY A 847 -3.02 6.30 -29.45
N TYR A 848 -2.29 7.41 -29.48
CA TYR A 848 -1.29 7.73 -30.47
C TYR A 848 -0.14 8.53 -29.85
N THR A 849 1.09 8.09 -30.07
CA THR A 849 2.31 8.73 -29.55
C THR A 849 3.26 9.04 -30.70
N ILE A 850 3.88 10.22 -30.68
CA ILE A 850 4.75 10.73 -31.75
C ILE A 850 6.09 11.16 -31.15
N ASN A 851 7.18 10.76 -31.80
CA ASN A 851 8.52 11.27 -31.55
C ASN A 851 8.84 12.42 -32.52
N HIS A 852 9.04 13.62 -31.99
CA HIS A 852 9.36 14.82 -32.78
C HIS A 852 10.86 14.99 -33.04
N GLY A 853 11.71 14.20 -32.38
CA GLY A 853 13.16 14.42 -32.35
C GLY A 853 13.56 15.58 -31.41
N ALA A 854 14.77 16.09 -31.63
CA ALA A 854 15.37 17.21 -30.93
C ALA A 854 15.13 18.54 -31.67
N SER A 855 15.10 19.63 -30.91
CA SER A 855 15.08 21.00 -31.47
C SER A 855 16.40 21.35 -32.15
N GLU A 856 17.50 20.82 -31.62
CA GLU A 856 18.87 21.12 -32.02
C GLU A 856 19.49 19.96 -32.81
N THR A 857 20.48 20.27 -33.63
CA THR A 857 21.24 19.25 -34.37
C THR A 857 22.12 18.46 -33.41
N ILE A 858 22.10 17.15 -33.56
CA ILE A 858 22.90 16.20 -32.80
C ILE A 858 24.24 16.06 -33.55
N ILE A 859 25.32 16.61 -32.99
CA ILE A 859 26.63 16.71 -33.67
C ILE A 859 27.54 15.58 -33.18
N GLY A 860 27.89 14.67 -34.08
CA GLY A 860 28.82 13.57 -33.87
C GLY A 860 28.88 12.65 -35.10
N SER A 861 30.01 11.99 -35.34
CA SER A 861 30.16 11.01 -36.44
C SER A 861 29.24 9.79 -36.28
N THR A 862 28.76 9.53 -35.06
CA THR A 862 27.73 8.54 -34.75
C THR A 862 26.87 9.09 -33.59
N PRO A 863 25.61 9.50 -33.84
CA PRO A 863 24.74 10.03 -32.81
C PRO A 863 24.51 9.05 -31.65
N VAL A 864 24.78 9.48 -30.42
CA VAL A 864 24.54 8.69 -29.20
C VAL A 864 23.21 9.12 -28.59
N PHE A 865 22.26 8.20 -28.56
CA PHE A 865 20.94 8.42 -27.97
C PHE A 865 20.79 7.67 -26.64
N TYR A 866 20.24 8.35 -25.63
CA TYR A 866 19.82 7.78 -24.36
C TYR A 866 18.30 7.86 -24.25
N GLY A 867 17.63 6.84 -24.76
CA GLY A 867 16.18 6.89 -24.93
C GLY A 867 15.50 5.53 -25.02
N ARG A 868 14.18 5.56 -25.22
CA ARG A 868 13.33 4.40 -25.51
C ARG A 868 12.69 4.61 -26.89
N GLY A 869 12.77 3.61 -27.76
CA GLY A 869 12.17 3.69 -29.10
C GLY A 869 12.72 4.87 -29.91
N THR A 870 14.03 5.12 -29.84
CA THR A 870 14.66 6.27 -30.50
C THR A 870 14.61 6.18 -32.03
N ASP A 871 14.41 4.97 -32.56
CA ASP A 871 14.18 4.67 -33.98
C ASP A 871 12.70 4.47 -34.31
N ILE A 872 11.78 4.86 -33.43
CA ILE A 872 10.33 4.83 -33.65
C ILE A 872 9.81 6.26 -33.87
N ALA A 873 9.12 6.47 -34.99
CA ALA A 873 8.48 7.75 -35.30
C ALA A 873 7.17 7.92 -34.53
N SER A 874 6.37 6.85 -34.46
CA SER A 874 5.08 6.89 -33.79
C SER A 874 4.56 5.52 -33.38
N ILE A 875 3.62 5.49 -32.42
CA ILE A 875 2.97 4.28 -31.92
C ILE A 875 1.46 4.51 -31.89
N TYR A 876 0.68 3.57 -32.43
CA TYR A 876 -0.78 3.54 -32.32
C TYR A 876 -1.21 2.35 -31.49
N ARG A 877 -2.23 2.53 -30.64
CA ARG A 877 -2.84 1.45 -29.87
C ARG A 877 -4.35 1.56 -29.86
N ILE A 878 -5.03 0.46 -30.13
CA ILE A 878 -6.49 0.32 -30.04
C ILE A 878 -6.80 -0.90 -29.18
N ALA A 879 -7.63 -0.73 -28.16
CA ALA A 879 -7.98 -1.80 -27.21
C ALA A 879 -9.47 -1.80 -26.86
N PRO A 880 -10.35 -2.41 -27.69
CA PRO A 880 -11.70 -2.75 -27.29
C PRO A 880 -11.70 -3.80 -26.18
N ARG A 881 -12.61 -3.64 -25.21
CA ARG A 881 -12.78 -4.59 -24.11
C ARG A 881 -14.21 -4.68 -23.63
N ILE A 882 -14.53 -5.82 -23.04
CA ILE A 882 -15.77 -6.06 -22.30
C ILE A 882 -15.39 -6.54 -20.90
N THR A 883 -16.03 -5.97 -19.88
CA THR A 883 -15.88 -6.40 -18.49
C THR A 883 -17.23 -6.79 -17.90
N PHE A 884 -17.21 -7.82 -17.08
CA PHE A 884 -18.35 -8.34 -16.34
C PHE A 884 -18.03 -8.36 -14.84
N LYS A 885 -18.79 -7.64 -14.03
CA LYS A 885 -18.63 -7.57 -12.57
C LYS A 885 -19.81 -8.22 -11.87
N ASN A 886 -19.51 -9.10 -10.91
CA ASN A 886 -20.50 -9.70 -10.00
C ASN A 886 -19.95 -9.70 -8.57
N GLY A 887 -20.44 -8.78 -7.73
CA GLY A 887 -19.92 -8.57 -6.38
C GLY A 887 -18.42 -8.19 -6.40
N PRO A 888 -17.56 -8.87 -5.62
CA PRO A 888 -16.12 -8.60 -5.56
C PRO A 888 -15.34 -9.10 -6.78
N LEU A 889 -15.96 -9.92 -7.64
CA LEU A 889 -15.30 -10.56 -8.79
C LEU A 889 -15.55 -9.77 -10.07
N LEU A 890 -14.47 -9.49 -10.81
CA LEU A 890 -14.49 -8.88 -12.14
C LEU A 890 -13.82 -9.81 -13.14
N TRP A 891 -14.49 -10.05 -14.26
CA TRP A 891 -13.95 -10.69 -15.45
C TRP A 891 -13.75 -9.63 -16.54
N GLY A 892 -12.67 -9.72 -17.30
CA GLY A 892 -12.42 -8.85 -18.44
C GLY A 892 -11.87 -9.63 -19.62
N LEU A 893 -12.33 -9.28 -20.82
CA LEU A 893 -11.77 -9.71 -22.09
C LEU A 893 -11.37 -8.46 -22.88
N GLU A 894 -10.11 -8.40 -23.31
CA GLU A 894 -9.56 -7.28 -24.09
C GLU A 894 -8.80 -7.80 -25.31
N TYR A 895 -8.99 -7.12 -26.45
CA TYR A 895 -8.17 -7.30 -27.64
C TYR A 895 -7.38 -6.01 -27.85
N THR A 896 -6.06 -6.06 -27.74
CA THR A 896 -5.19 -4.91 -27.94
C THR A 896 -4.41 -5.06 -29.23
N TRP A 897 -4.63 -4.16 -30.19
CA TRP A 897 -3.78 -4.00 -31.36
C TRP A 897 -2.81 -2.83 -31.13
N THR A 898 -1.51 -3.06 -31.35
CA THR A 898 -0.47 -2.03 -31.24
C THR A 898 0.42 -2.06 -32.49
N SER A 899 0.66 -0.89 -33.08
CA SER A 899 1.59 -0.71 -34.21
C SER A 899 2.67 0.32 -33.86
N ALA A 900 3.92 0.04 -34.21
CA ALA A 900 5.05 0.95 -34.05
C ALA A 900 5.72 1.20 -35.40
N ALA A 901 5.88 2.47 -35.76
CA ALA A 901 6.47 2.93 -37.01
C ALA A 901 7.99 3.06 -36.86
N TYR A 902 8.73 2.00 -37.16
CA TYR A 902 10.20 1.97 -37.07
C TYR A 902 10.85 2.63 -38.28
N GLY A 903 11.92 3.39 -38.10
CA GLY A 903 12.65 4.02 -39.20
C GLY A 903 14.08 4.38 -38.82
N THR A 904 14.65 5.37 -39.51
CA THR A 904 16.01 5.86 -39.25
C THR A 904 15.97 7.29 -38.71
N PRO A 905 16.57 7.59 -37.54
CA PRO A 905 16.67 8.95 -37.01
C PRO A 905 17.56 9.83 -37.91
N ASP A 906 17.09 11.03 -38.25
CA ASP A 906 17.89 12.05 -38.94
C ASP A 906 18.85 12.79 -37.97
N ILE A 907 19.54 13.83 -38.45
CA ILE A 907 20.49 14.63 -37.64
C ILE A 907 19.86 15.38 -36.46
N LYS A 908 18.53 15.42 -36.38
CA LYS A 908 17.79 15.92 -35.22
C LYS A 908 17.13 14.78 -34.44
N GLY A 909 17.44 13.53 -34.73
CA GLY A 909 16.78 12.38 -34.12
C GLY A 909 15.31 12.22 -34.52
N LYS A 910 14.85 12.91 -35.57
CA LYS A 910 13.50 12.72 -36.10
C LYS A 910 13.51 11.52 -37.04
N VAL A 911 12.65 10.55 -36.76
CA VAL A 911 12.66 9.27 -37.47
C VAL A 911 11.97 9.41 -38.83
N ARG A 912 12.66 8.97 -39.89
CA ARG A 912 12.23 9.00 -41.30
C ARG A 912 12.22 7.59 -41.88
N ASN A 913 11.61 7.44 -43.07
CA ASN A 913 11.56 6.18 -43.82
C ASN A 913 10.98 5.04 -42.96
N THR A 914 9.75 5.24 -42.49
CA THR A 914 9.16 4.39 -41.47
C THR A 914 8.43 3.19 -42.06
N GLU A 915 8.52 2.06 -41.38
CA GLU A 915 7.78 0.84 -41.63
C GLU A 915 6.97 0.47 -40.37
N ASP A 916 5.69 0.17 -40.55
CA ASP A 916 4.79 -0.17 -39.45
C ASP A 916 4.91 -1.64 -39.08
N VAL A 917 5.23 -1.90 -37.82
CA VAL A 917 5.28 -3.25 -37.27
C VAL A 917 4.13 -3.40 -36.30
N SER A 918 3.19 -4.30 -36.60
CA SER A 918 1.98 -4.51 -35.81
C SER A 918 2.01 -5.80 -35.01
N MET A 919 1.32 -5.80 -33.87
CA MET A 919 0.98 -7.00 -33.11
C MET A 919 -0.41 -6.89 -32.49
N TYR A 920 -1.02 -8.03 -32.17
CA TYR A 920 -2.22 -8.07 -31.36
C TYR A 920 -2.04 -8.95 -30.12
N ARG A 921 -2.72 -8.56 -29.05
CA ARG A 921 -2.82 -9.28 -27.78
C ARG A 921 -4.28 -9.58 -27.49
N ILE A 922 -4.58 -10.83 -27.14
CA ILE A 922 -5.87 -11.21 -26.55
C ILE A 922 -5.62 -11.46 -25.07
N GLN A 923 -6.35 -10.79 -24.19
CA GLN A 923 -6.18 -10.90 -22.74
C GLN A 923 -7.51 -11.20 -22.04
N ILE A 924 -7.47 -12.17 -21.14
CA ILE A 924 -8.55 -12.47 -20.19
C ILE A 924 -8.01 -12.20 -18.78
N ALA A 925 -8.79 -11.55 -17.93
CA ALA A 925 -8.45 -11.39 -16.53
C ALA A 925 -9.62 -11.73 -15.61
N ALA A 926 -9.30 -12.32 -14.46
CA ALA A 926 -10.18 -12.44 -13.31
C ALA A 926 -9.56 -11.66 -12.14
N ILE A 927 -10.33 -10.77 -11.52
CA ILE A 927 -9.88 -9.93 -10.40
C ILE A 927 -10.87 -10.05 -9.26
N TYR A 928 -10.43 -10.57 -8.12
CA TYR A 928 -11.21 -10.64 -6.88
C TYR A 928 -10.72 -9.55 -5.92
N THR A 929 -11.57 -8.58 -5.61
CA THR A 929 -11.26 -7.46 -4.71
C THR A 929 -11.78 -7.75 -3.31
N PHE A 930 -10.98 -7.46 -2.27
CA PHE A 930 -11.35 -7.65 -0.87
C PHE A 930 -11.01 -6.42 -0.03
#